data_AF-A0A953KRK2-F1
#
_entry.id   AF-A0A953KRK2-F1
#
_cell.length_a   1.000
_cell.length_b   1.000
_cell.length_c   1.000
_cell.angle_alpha   90.00
_cell.angle_beta   90.00
_cell.angle_gamma   90.00
#
_symmetry.space_group_name_H-M   'P 1'
#
loop_
_entity.id
_entity.type
_entity.pdbx_description
1 polymer ?
#
loop_
_entity_poly.entity_id
_entity_poly.type
_entity_poly.pdbx_seq_one_letter_code
_entity_poly.pdbx_strand_id
1 'polypeptide(L)'
;MNLRALLIPAGVLAGLLIVGLVGFFVIRTLSNNGCESFSTARSTVTLDGLTIGVRPDALNGNFGVKLNKIPLNEFSAGSSNADAKAAAAALPAALKPVSAFYNISTCNTAPKAATLRLNLPADVTPSDTLDLYAWDPTARAWRWVGGGVEDLTKSVVAQVSSVPPSLVLVQTTGSGPALGVEVPAGPAPAVPAFATEAYPYGLMLGEQGTLNGDRSLVAAAVAGAKAFPVVRNYNDKGEISAGALKDLLGSDAVRDANVRNIVSLVETGGYVGAEVDFRGIDVANRDKFSAYVNALATALHSKNKQLAVVIPAPERTASVDPATMWNAGGYDASALSQNADIVSVDLSLSPGALSREALAPFMDWAIGRINRAKLQIIMPLGSMRIAANGSVTPISQEEALAPLGTFAPDQAINGPVKAGTKVVFRLSGGIDPATVLFDAASQTYRYAMTDAAGKTQVVYVATPSTLAQRLNSLSGYNLRGVTMRGGVQYADAAIVSALNAYQKQAQSPAATGDLVVAFSVKAPDGSVIPARADLSNPVFEWTAPEKAGAYAIGSAIETGGSAIGRGGVTVEVAAAPTPTPGPTATVYVTPRPIPTRDPNAPTDVPRPTATPKPTAVPAAPTGGGMTGFGIGAHVKTDNNLGGYLPQMASIGMTWAKVQIVMPGGAPDIGGLKAQLNASGVKMLVGAIGNRARASDTNYHKEFAAALASLARQGVEAIEVWNEPNLDREYGGSYVNPENYANMLREAYIAIKAANPNTIVIGGAAAPTGYFGGNCTNIGCDDLPFLQRVAAAGGTSYMDCQGAHFNGSPHPPSMTTGGNPGGHYSWYFYGTLDTTFAAIGGKKPVCFTELGYVTLQDIGRPMPPGFEWGASITLQNQADWIADAINRARASGKVRLVIVWNANFHNFDGNDPQVGFSIFRPSGQCPACATIRAVMGR
;
A
#
# COMPACT_ATOMS: atom_id res chain seq x y z
N MET A 1 -55.55 -64.55 -14.17
CA MET A 1 -55.17 -65.71 -13.34
C MET A 1 -53.91 -65.36 -12.57
N ASN A 2 -53.90 -65.69 -11.29
CA ASN A 2 -52.95 -65.38 -10.22
C ASN A 2 -51.42 -65.42 -10.47
N LEU A 3 -50.74 -64.55 -9.71
CA LEU A 3 -49.47 -64.69 -8.95
C LEU A 3 -48.23 -65.33 -9.61
N ARG A 4 -47.09 -64.61 -9.60
CA ARG A 4 -46.00 -64.72 -8.58
C ARG A 4 -44.82 -63.81 -8.93
N ALA A 5 -44.22 -63.27 -7.87
CA ALA A 5 -43.14 -62.29 -7.87
C ALA A 5 -41.74 -62.90 -8.06
N LEU A 6 -40.84 -62.18 -8.75
CA LEU A 6 -39.45 -61.92 -8.32
C LEU A 6 -38.75 -60.94 -9.29
N LEU A 7 -37.95 -60.03 -8.71
CA LEU A 7 -36.73 -59.37 -9.23
C LEU A 7 -36.81 -58.11 -10.12
N ILE A 8 -36.24 -57.04 -9.54
CA ILE A 8 -35.58 -55.83 -10.13
C ILE A 8 -36.48 -54.66 -10.52
N PRO A 9 -36.42 -53.51 -9.81
CA PRO A 9 -36.90 -52.24 -10.34
C PRO A 9 -35.74 -51.38 -10.90
N ALA A 10 -35.90 -51.02 -12.18
CA ALA A 10 -35.62 -49.72 -12.79
C ALA A 10 -34.36 -48.96 -12.34
N GLY A 11 -33.27 -49.15 -13.08
CA GLY A 11 -32.26 -48.12 -13.28
C GLY A 11 -32.57 -47.31 -14.54
N VAL A 12 -31.98 -46.11 -14.59
CA VAL A 12 -31.87 -45.15 -15.69
C VAL A 12 -32.86 -43.97 -15.64
N LEU A 13 -32.26 -42.77 -15.58
CA LEU A 13 -32.79 -41.40 -15.70
C LEU A 13 -33.32 -40.71 -14.43
N ALA A 14 -32.39 -40.14 -13.65
CA ALA A 14 -32.44 -38.75 -13.18
C ALA A 14 -31.17 -38.42 -12.39
N GLY A 15 -30.10 -38.06 -13.10
CA GLY A 15 -28.85 -37.57 -12.50
C GLY A 15 -28.53 -36.19 -13.04
N LEU A 16 -28.38 -35.25 -12.12
CA LEU A 16 -27.64 -33.98 -12.24
C LEU A 16 -28.37 -32.81 -12.89
N LEU A 17 -29.16 -32.08 -12.10
CA LEU A 17 -28.99 -30.64 -11.88
C LEU A 17 -29.91 -30.13 -10.74
N ILE A 18 -29.38 -29.22 -9.89
CA ILE A 18 -30.10 -28.30 -8.96
C ILE A 18 -30.50 -28.99 -7.63
N VAL A 19 -30.10 -28.57 -6.42
CA VAL A 19 -29.84 -27.27 -5.76
C VAL A 19 -28.81 -27.52 -4.63
N GLY A 20 -27.80 -26.69 -4.39
CA GLY A 20 -27.81 -25.71 -3.28
C GLY A 20 -28.55 -26.16 -2.01
N LEU A 21 -27.85 -26.12 -0.87
CA LEU A 21 -28.26 -26.52 0.49
C LEU A 21 -28.06 -28.01 0.82
N VAL A 22 -27.42 -28.26 1.97
CA VAL A 22 -27.18 -29.55 2.63
C VAL A 22 -25.93 -30.32 2.16
N GLY A 23 -24.78 -29.85 2.62
CA GLY A 23 -23.54 -30.62 2.80
C GLY A 23 -23.03 -30.58 4.25
N PHE A 24 -23.92 -30.27 5.21
CA PHE A 24 -23.70 -30.47 6.64
C PHE A 24 -24.08 -31.92 6.97
N PHE A 25 -23.20 -32.87 6.63
CA PHE A 25 -23.23 -34.18 7.27
C PHE A 25 -22.10 -34.23 8.29
N VAL A 26 -22.46 -33.92 9.53
CA VAL A 26 -21.73 -34.37 10.71
C VAL A 26 -21.78 -35.90 10.67
N ILE A 27 -20.72 -36.56 10.19
CA ILE A 27 -20.48 -37.95 10.55
C ILE A 27 -20.12 -37.93 12.04
N ARG A 28 -21.13 -38.10 12.88
CA ARG A 28 -20.99 -38.31 14.32
C ARG A 28 -20.56 -39.76 14.53
N THR A 29 -19.30 -40.08 14.25
CA THR A 29 -18.67 -41.25 14.84
C THR A 29 -18.52 -40.96 16.33
N LEU A 30 -19.50 -41.42 17.11
CA LEU A 30 -19.45 -41.44 18.57
C LEU A 30 -18.25 -42.30 19.00
N SER A 31 -17.15 -41.62 19.33
CA SER A 31 -16.05 -42.17 20.12
C SER A 31 -16.45 -42.07 21.59
N ASN A 32 -16.26 -43.17 22.34
CA ASN A 32 -16.55 -43.26 23.77
C ASN A 32 -16.02 -42.02 24.53
N ASN A 33 -16.89 -41.43 25.37
CA ASN A 33 -16.64 -40.29 26.28
C ASN A 33 -16.73 -38.86 25.70
N GLY A 34 -17.21 -38.68 24.46
CA GLY A 34 -17.50 -37.34 23.91
C GLY A 34 -16.27 -36.56 23.47
N CYS A 35 -15.21 -37.29 23.08
CA CYS A 35 -14.00 -36.72 22.50
C CYS A 35 -13.98 -36.87 20.99
N GLU A 36 -13.70 -35.79 20.28
CA GLU A 36 -13.65 -35.74 18.82
C GLU A 36 -12.20 -35.93 18.34
N SER A 37 -11.93 -37.09 17.74
CA SER A 37 -10.59 -37.46 17.28
C SER A 37 -10.23 -36.86 15.92
N PHE A 38 -8.96 -36.46 15.78
CA PHE A 38 -8.36 -36.06 14.51
C PHE A 38 -7.86 -37.28 13.74
N SER A 39 -7.97 -37.23 12.41
CA SER A 39 -7.50 -38.28 11.49
C SER A 39 -7.18 -37.70 10.12
N THR A 40 -6.68 -38.51 9.20
CA THR A 40 -6.49 -38.11 7.79
C THR A 40 -7.80 -37.66 7.12
N ALA A 41 -8.94 -38.21 7.53
CA ALA A 41 -10.27 -37.82 7.03
C ALA A 41 -10.88 -36.64 7.79
N ARG A 42 -10.34 -36.28 8.96
CA ARG A 42 -10.85 -35.23 9.83
C ARG A 42 -9.72 -34.43 10.45
N SER A 43 -9.34 -33.35 9.79
CA SER A 43 -8.27 -32.44 10.22
C SER A 43 -8.75 -31.27 11.08
N THR A 44 -10.06 -31.10 11.26
CA THR A 44 -10.64 -30.00 12.04
C THR A 44 -11.77 -30.44 12.97
N VAL A 45 -11.89 -29.73 14.10
CA VAL A 45 -13.00 -29.81 15.06
C VAL A 45 -13.47 -28.39 15.35
N THR A 46 -14.79 -28.15 15.28
CA THR A 46 -15.36 -26.80 15.37
C THR A 46 -16.51 -26.76 16.39
N LEU A 47 -16.58 -25.67 17.15
CA LEU A 47 -17.71 -25.33 18.04
C LEU A 47 -17.94 -23.82 17.99
N ASP A 48 -19.07 -23.39 17.42
CA ASP A 48 -19.56 -22.00 17.46
C ASP A 48 -18.48 -20.93 17.28
N GLY A 49 -17.82 -20.92 16.12
CA GLY A 49 -16.79 -19.95 15.76
C GLY A 49 -15.36 -20.35 16.15
N LEU A 50 -15.16 -21.25 17.12
CA LEU A 50 -13.85 -21.84 17.41
C LEU A 50 -13.62 -23.03 16.47
N THR A 51 -12.51 -23.04 15.76
CA THR A 51 -11.99 -24.18 15.00
C THR A 51 -10.59 -24.54 15.48
N ILE A 52 -10.40 -25.81 15.85
CA ILE A 52 -9.09 -26.41 16.09
C ILE A 52 -8.74 -27.27 14.89
N GLY A 53 -7.63 -26.95 14.23
CA GLY A 53 -7.06 -27.71 13.12
C GLY A 53 -5.80 -28.44 13.54
N VAL A 54 -5.66 -29.70 13.15
CA VAL A 54 -4.42 -30.47 13.29
C VAL A 54 -4.13 -31.13 11.95
N ARG A 55 -2.96 -30.84 11.38
CA ARG A 55 -2.56 -31.47 10.12
C ARG A 55 -2.19 -32.94 10.37
N PRO A 56 -2.43 -33.85 9.40
CA PRO A 56 -2.11 -35.27 9.58
C PRO A 56 -0.63 -35.55 9.91
N ASP A 57 0.31 -34.76 9.36
CA ASP A 57 1.75 -34.86 9.61
C ASP A 57 2.16 -34.39 11.03
N ALA A 58 1.31 -33.59 11.68
CA ALA A 58 1.52 -33.12 13.04
C ALA A 58 1.00 -34.09 14.11
N LEU A 59 0.26 -35.13 13.74
CA LEU A 59 -0.24 -36.12 14.70
C LEU A 59 0.91 -36.98 15.26
N ASN A 60 0.87 -37.23 16.57
CA ASN A 60 1.78 -38.13 17.26
C ASN A 60 0.98 -39.32 17.85
N GLY A 61 0.35 -40.10 16.96
CA GLY A 61 -0.64 -41.12 17.32
C GLY A 61 -2.06 -40.57 17.34
N ASN A 62 -2.92 -41.17 18.16
CA ASN A 62 -4.31 -40.70 18.31
C ASN A 62 -4.34 -39.41 19.13
N PHE A 63 -5.04 -38.40 18.63
CA PHE A 63 -5.31 -37.15 19.33
C PHE A 63 -6.78 -36.77 19.15
N GLY A 64 -7.40 -36.22 20.18
CA GLY A 64 -8.75 -35.69 20.10
C GLY A 64 -8.97 -34.52 21.03
N VAL A 65 -10.06 -33.79 20.81
CA VAL A 65 -10.49 -32.68 21.66
C VAL A 65 -11.96 -32.81 22.03
N LYS A 66 -12.31 -32.30 23.20
CA LYS A 66 -13.67 -32.06 23.64
C LYS A 66 -13.82 -30.57 23.87
N LEU A 67 -14.76 -29.96 23.16
CA LEU A 67 -15.02 -28.53 23.22
C LEU A 67 -16.29 -28.26 24.03
N ASN A 68 -16.22 -27.28 24.92
CA ASN A 68 -17.38 -26.70 25.59
C ASN A 68 -17.26 -25.17 25.55
N LYS A 69 -18.38 -24.45 25.57
CA LYS A 69 -18.37 -22.98 25.62
C LYS A 69 -19.20 -22.47 26.78
N ILE A 70 -18.77 -21.36 27.36
CA ILE A 70 -19.53 -20.56 28.31
C ILE A 70 -19.84 -19.24 27.61
N PRO A 71 -21.11 -18.93 27.32
CA PRO A 71 -21.52 -17.68 26.69
C PRO A 71 -20.91 -16.44 27.36
N LEU A 72 -20.63 -15.39 26.58
CA LEU A 72 -19.95 -14.18 27.09
C LEU A 72 -20.69 -13.54 28.29
N ASN A 73 -22.02 -13.51 28.26
CA ASN A 73 -22.85 -13.00 29.35
C ASN A 73 -22.76 -13.87 30.63
N GLU A 74 -22.41 -15.15 30.50
CA GLU A 74 -22.22 -16.09 31.62
C GLU A 74 -20.76 -16.17 32.10
N PHE A 75 -19.79 -15.74 31.29
CA PHE A 75 -18.35 -15.67 31.64
C PHE A 75 -18.02 -14.55 32.65
N SER A 76 -19.00 -14.02 33.35
CA SER A 76 -18.81 -12.99 34.38
C SER A 76 -18.47 -13.60 35.75
N ALA A 77 -18.22 -12.75 36.75
CA ALA A 77 -17.99 -13.18 38.14
C ALA A 77 -19.15 -14.02 38.75
N GLY A 78 -20.30 -14.12 38.07
CA GLY A 78 -21.46 -14.94 38.43
C GLY A 78 -21.49 -16.35 37.82
N SER A 79 -20.45 -16.78 37.08
CA SER A 79 -20.43 -18.11 36.47
C SER A 79 -20.58 -19.23 37.52
N SER A 80 -21.39 -20.26 37.19
CA SER A 80 -21.52 -21.48 38.00
C SER A 80 -20.31 -22.41 37.87
N ASN A 81 -19.46 -22.18 36.86
CA ASN A 81 -18.19 -22.88 36.68
C ASN A 81 -17.08 -22.17 37.47
N ALA A 82 -16.49 -22.86 38.45
CA ALA A 82 -15.48 -22.30 39.36
C ALA A 82 -14.22 -21.79 38.64
N ASP A 83 -13.75 -22.51 37.62
CA ASP A 83 -12.56 -22.13 36.85
C ASP A 83 -12.85 -20.93 35.95
N ALA A 84 -14.01 -20.88 35.29
CA ALA A 84 -14.42 -19.74 34.49
C ALA A 84 -14.58 -18.48 35.35
N LYS A 85 -15.16 -18.63 36.55
CA LYS A 85 -15.27 -17.54 37.53
C LYS A 85 -13.89 -17.04 37.99
N ALA A 86 -12.96 -17.94 38.25
CA ALA A 86 -11.59 -17.59 38.61
C ALA A 86 -10.86 -16.88 37.46
N ALA A 87 -11.01 -17.38 36.22
CA ALA A 87 -10.44 -16.80 35.02
C ALA A 87 -10.97 -15.38 34.79
N ALA A 88 -12.29 -15.19 34.87
CA ALA A 88 -12.92 -13.88 34.73
C ALA A 88 -12.45 -12.88 35.80
N ALA A 89 -12.34 -13.31 37.06
CA ALA A 89 -11.86 -12.47 38.15
C ALA A 89 -10.38 -12.09 38.03
N ALA A 90 -9.57 -12.94 37.39
CA ALA A 90 -8.14 -12.71 37.17
C ALA A 90 -7.82 -12.03 35.83
N LEU A 91 -8.82 -11.76 34.99
CA LEU A 91 -8.60 -11.13 33.69
C LEU A 91 -8.13 -9.67 33.89
N PRO A 92 -6.96 -9.29 33.32
CA PRO A 92 -6.47 -7.92 33.44
C PRO A 92 -7.49 -6.90 32.94
N ALA A 93 -7.60 -5.75 33.62
CA ALA A 93 -8.55 -4.70 33.27
C ALA A 93 -8.39 -4.15 31.84
N ALA A 94 -7.18 -4.28 31.27
CA ALA A 94 -6.87 -3.88 29.91
C ALA A 94 -7.38 -4.87 28.83
N LEU A 95 -7.91 -6.02 29.22
CA LEU A 95 -8.39 -7.08 28.33
C LEU A 95 -9.90 -7.24 28.53
N LYS A 96 -10.69 -6.87 27.51
CA LYS A 96 -12.14 -6.99 27.52
C LYS A 96 -12.57 -8.23 26.74
N PRO A 97 -13.23 -9.22 27.35
CA PRO A 97 -13.67 -10.40 26.60
C PRO A 97 -14.79 -10.02 25.63
N VAL A 98 -14.70 -10.47 24.39
CA VAL A 98 -15.68 -10.18 23.31
C VAL A 98 -16.26 -11.45 22.68
N SER A 99 -15.88 -12.62 23.17
CA SER A 99 -16.40 -13.92 22.72
C SER A 99 -16.78 -14.80 23.91
N ALA A 100 -17.37 -15.96 23.63
CA ALA A 100 -17.53 -17.00 24.64
C ALA A 100 -16.17 -17.45 25.20
N PHE A 101 -16.17 -17.93 26.44
CA PHE A 101 -15.02 -18.62 27.01
C PHE A 101 -15.10 -20.11 26.67
N TYR A 102 -14.14 -20.60 25.89
CA TYR A 102 -14.09 -21.99 25.44
C TYR A 102 -13.24 -22.81 26.40
N ASN A 103 -13.78 -23.93 26.86
CA ASN A 103 -13.02 -24.96 27.58
C ASN A 103 -12.67 -26.08 26.60
N ILE A 104 -11.40 -26.47 26.61
CA ILE A 104 -10.84 -27.44 25.68
C ILE A 104 -10.19 -28.54 26.52
N SER A 105 -10.73 -29.75 26.44
CA SER A 105 -10.06 -30.93 26.99
C SER A 105 -9.42 -31.70 25.85
N THR A 106 -8.15 -32.07 25.99
CA THR A 106 -7.46 -32.95 25.04
C THR A 106 -7.59 -34.41 25.46
N CYS A 107 -7.57 -35.31 24.49
CA CYS A 107 -7.59 -36.75 24.69
C CYS A 107 -6.41 -37.37 23.97
N ASN A 108 -5.80 -38.38 24.60
CA ASN A 108 -4.64 -39.10 24.08
C ASN A 108 -3.43 -38.17 23.86
N THR A 109 -2.54 -38.52 22.93
CA THR A 109 -1.23 -37.87 22.77
C THR A 109 -1.36 -36.52 22.06
N ALA A 110 -0.82 -35.46 22.64
CA ALA A 110 -0.81 -34.13 22.04
C ALA A 110 -0.10 -34.14 20.66
N PRO A 111 -0.58 -33.34 19.68
CA PRO A 111 0.07 -33.22 18.39
C PRO A 111 1.34 -32.36 18.52
N LYS A 112 2.20 -32.43 17.51
CA LYS A 112 3.40 -31.57 17.39
C LYS A 112 3.05 -30.09 17.19
N ALA A 113 1.92 -29.83 16.54
CA ALA A 113 1.40 -28.50 16.28
C ALA A 113 -0.12 -28.54 16.04
N ALA A 114 -0.80 -27.43 16.34
CA ALA A 114 -2.20 -27.21 16.05
C ALA A 114 -2.44 -25.75 15.62
N THR A 115 -3.48 -25.53 14.83
CA THR A 115 -3.98 -24.21 14.46
C THR A 115 -5.26 -23.93 15.23
N LEU A 116 -5.30 -22.82 15.93
CA LEU A 116 -6.50 -22.30 16.58
C LEU A 116 -7.05 -21.16 15.72
N ARG A 117 -8.32 -21.21 15.39
CA ARG A 117 -9.03 -20.14 14.67
C ARG A 117 -10.28 -19.77 15.44
N LEU A 118 -10.47 -18.50 15.72
CA LEU A 118 -11.70 -17.98 16.34
C LEU A 118 -12.28 -16.84 15.50
N ASN A 119 -13.49 -17.04 14.99
CA ASN A 119 -14.17 -16.05 14.16
C ASN A 119 -14.50 -14.78 14.96
N LEU A 120 -14.43 -13.63 14.29
CA LEU A 120 -14.82 -12.34 14.86
C LEU A 120 -16.34 -12.26 15.08
N PRO A 121 -16.81 -11.73 16.23
CA PRO A 121 -18.19 -11.34 16.39
C PRO A 121 -18.53 -10.14 15.47
N ALA A 122 -19.77 -10.07 14.97
CA ALA A 122 -20.17 -9.12 13.93
C ALA A 122 -19.99 -7.62 14.29
N ASP A 123 -20.07 -7.28 15.57
CA ASP A 123 -20.13 -5.88 16.04
C ASP A 123 -18.80 -5.36 16.63
N VAL A 124 -17.72 -6.16 16.58
CA VAL A 124 -16.48 -5.81 17.26
C VAL A 124 -15.61 -4.93 16.37
N THR A 125 -15.42 -3.68 16.80
CA THR A 125 -14.54 -2.71 16.16
C THR A 125 -13.72 -1.93 17.21
N PRO A 126 -12.47 -1.51 16.90
CA PRO A 126 -11.66 -1.91 15.74
C PRO A 126 -11.12 -3.35 15.87
N SER A 127 -11.05 -4.08 14.76
CA SER A 127 -10.56 -5.46 14.67
C SER A 127 -9.09 -5.61 15.07
N ASP A 128 -8.29 -4.59 14.83
CA ASP A 128 -6.82 -4.64 14.95
C ASP A 128 -6.37 -4.73 16.42
N THR A 129 -7.31 -4.58 17.35
CA THR A 129 -7.10 -4.64 18.81
C THR A 129 -7.40 -6.01 19.43
N LEU A 130 -7.73 -7.01 18.61
CA LEU A 130 -8.16 -8.33 19.07
C LEU A 130 -7.02 -9.33 19.23
N ASP A 131 -7.02 -10.02 20.37
CA ASP A 131 -6.06 -11.06 20.73
C ASP A 131 -6.76 -12.30 21.31
N LEU A 132 -6.12 -13.46 21.14
CA LEU A 132 -6.48 -14.71 21.79
C LEU A 132 -5.69 -14.90 23.08
N TYR A 133 -6.42 -15.20 24.15
CA TYR A 133 -5.87 -15.54 25.45
C TYR A 133 -6.37 -16.90 25.93
N ALA A 134 -5.51 -17.60 26.65
CA ALA A 134 -5.80 -18.85 27.33
C ALA A 134 -5.59 -18.70 28.83
N TRP A 135 -6.50 -19.23 29.62
CA TRP A 135 -6.37 -19.35 31.06
C TRP A 135 -5.66 -20.67 31.42
N ASP A 136 -4.60 -20.57 32.22
CA ASP A 136 -3.95 -21.71 32.86
C ASP A 136 -4.57 -21.91 34.27
N PRO A 137 -5.37 -22.97 34.49
CA PRO A 137 -6.00 -23.21 35.78
C PRO A 137 -5.02 -23.58 36.89
N THR A 138 -3.83 -24.10 36.53
CA THR A 138 -2.80 -24.52 37.50
C THR A 138 -2.01 -23.31 37.98
N ALA A 139 -1.51 -22.50 37.03
CA ALA A 139 -0.78 -21.27 37.35
C ALA A 139 -1.70 -20.14 37.82
N ARG A 140 -3.02 -20.28 37.60
CA ARG A 140 -4.03 -19.23 37.79
C ARG A 140 -3.66 -17.93 37.10
N ALA A 141 -3.21 -18.05 35.84
CA ALA A 141 -2.70 -16.94 35.06
C ALA A 141 -3.20 -16.98 33.62
N TRP A 142 -3.39 -15.80 33.04
CA TRP A 142 -3.68 -15.63 31.62
C TRP A 142 -2.40 -15.65 30.80
N ARG A 143 -2.43 -16.39 29.68
CA ARG A 143 -1.35 -16.48 28.70
C ARG A 143 -1.85 -16.00 27.35
N TRP A 144 -1.09 -15.12 26.73
CA TRP A 144 -1.33 -14.71 25.34
C TRP A 144 -1.03 -15.89 24.39
N VAL A 145 -1.90 -16.08 23.40
CA VAL A 145 -1.85 -17.21 22.47
C VAL A 145 -1.52 -16.76 21.05
N GLY A 146 -2.11 -15.65 20.60
CA GLY A 146 -1.94 -15.10 19.26
C GLY A 146 -2.78 -13.83 19.10
N GLY A 147 -2.51 -13.08 18.05
CA GLY A 147 -3.27 -11.88 17.69
C GLY A 147 -3.38 -11.75 16.18
N GLY A 148 -3.91 -10.62 15.72
CA GLY A 148 -4.00 -10.30 14.30
C GLY A 148 -5.21 -10.96 13.64
N VAL A 149 -5.89 -10.18 12.81
CA VAL A 149 -7.13 -10.62 12.15
C VAL A 149 -6.79 -11.03 10.73
N GLU A 150 -7.05 -12.28 10.40
CA GLU A 150 -6.99 -12.76 9.03
C GLU A 150 -8.20 -12.19 8.28
N ASP A 151 -7.96 -11.19 7.43
CA ASP A 151 -9.01 -10.44 6.75
C ASP A 151 -9.92 -11.32 5.88
N LEU A 152 -9.37 -12.35 5.25
CA LEU A 152 -10.09 -13.31 4.40
C LEU A 152 -11.15 -14.09 5.16
N THR A 153 -10.82 -14.53 6.38
CA THR A 153 -11.68 -15.41 7.19
C THR A 153 -12.38 -14.65 8.30
N LYS A 154 -12.06 -13.36 8.49
CA LYS A 154 -12.47 -12.52 9.62
C LYS A 154 -12.34 -13.30 10.92
N SER A 155 -11.14 -13.82 11.17
CA SER A 155 -10.84 -14.61 12.35
C SER A 155 -9.46 -14.28 12.91
N VAL A 156 -9.27 -14.47 14.21
CA VAL A 156 -7.92 -14.49 14.79
C VAL A 156 -7.38 -15.91 14.70
N VAL A 157 -6.18 -16.05 14.15
CA VAL A 157 -5.53 -17.35 13.92
C VAL A 157 -4.22 -17.43 14.70
N ALA A 158 -4.04 -18.51 15.46
CA ALA A 158 -2.83 -18.78 16.21
C ALA A 158 -2.29 -20.17 15.90
N GLN A 159 -0.98 -20.26 15.64
CA GLN A 159 -0.27 -21.54 15.55
C GLN A 159 0.33 -21.87 16.91
N VAL A 160 0.03 -23.05 17.44
CA VAL A 160 0.47 -23.48 18.78
C VAL A 160 1.15 -24.84 18.73
N SER A 161 2.19 -25.02 19.54
CA SER A 161 2.84 -26.33 19.76
C SER A 161 2.03 -27.24 20.70
N SER A 162 1.08 -26.68 21.44
CA SER A 162 0.16 -27.41 22.31
C SER A 162 -1.20 -26.71 22.35
N VAL A 163 -2.28 -27.50 22.31
CA VAL A 163 -3.64 -26.98 22.40
C VAL A 163 -3.89 -26.51 23.84
N PRO A 164 -4.21 -25.22 24.07
CA PRO A 164 -4.46 -24.69 25.41
C PRO A 164 -5.75 -25.26 26.01
N PRO A 165 -5.87 -25.34 27.35
CA PRO A 165 -7.06 -25.87 28.01
C PRO A 165 -8.27 -24.94 27.92
N SER A 166 -8.06 -23.69 27.52
CA SER A 166 -9.12 -22.71 27.31
C SER A 166 -8.74 -21.69 26.26
N LEU A 167 -9.74 -20.96 25.75
CA LEU A 167 -9.55 -19.87 24.80
C LEU A 167 -10.63 -18.81 24.96
N VAL A 168 -10.26 -17.54 24.82
CA VAL A 168 -11.18 -16.41 24.70
C VAL A 168 -10.58 -15.35 23.78
N LEU A 169 -11.42 -14.76 22.93
CA LEU A 169 -11.12 -13.53 22.20
C LEU A 169 -11.32 -12.33 23.12
N VAL A 170 -10.30 -11.48 23.23
CA VAL A 170 -10.36 -10.23 23.98
C VAL A 170 -10.04 -9.04 23.08
N GLN A 171 -10.71 -7.93 23.34
CA GLN A 171 -10.33 -6.62 22.84
C GLN A 171 -9.38 -5.96 23.83
N THR A 172 -8.21 -5.57 23.34
CA THR A 172 -7.21 -4.87 24.15
C THR A 172 -7.56 -3.39 24.25
N THR A 173 -7.29 -2.79 25.40
CA THR A 173 -7.28 -1.34 25.55
C THR A 173 -5.84 -0.87 25.65
N GLY A 174 -5.53 0.21 24.95
CA GLY A 174 -4.23 0.85 25.05
C GLY A 174 -3.92 1.30 26.48
N SER A 175 -2.65 1.15 26.86
CA SER A 175 -2.03 1.84 27.99
C SER A 175 -0.92 2.71 27.42
N GLY A 176 -0.78 3.97 27.87
CA GLY A 176 0.15 4.95 27.30
C GLY A 176 1.50 4.33 26.88
N PRO A 177 1.80 4.26 25.57
CA PRO A 177 2.92 3.47 25.06
C PRO A 177 4.26 4.04 25.50
N ALA A 178 5.24 3.15 25.68
CA ALA A 178 6.61 3.53 25.97
C ALA A 178 7.22 4.32 24.81
N LEU A 179 7.98 5.35 25.17
CA LEU A 179 8.83 6.13 24.27
C LEU A 179 10.29 5.85 24.61
N GLY A 180 10.89 4.93 23.85
CA GLY A 180 12.29 4.61 23.92
C GLY A 180 13.15 5.57 23.09
N VAL A 181 14.38 5.81 23.51
CA VAL A 181 15.41 6.49 22.70
C VAL A 181 16.72 5.72 22.75
N GLU A 182 17.34 5.49 21.60
CA GLU A 182 18.74 5.03 21.56
C GLU A 182 19.68 6.21 21.75
N VAL A 183 20.66 6.03 22.64
CA VAL A 183 21.68 7.05 22.95
C VAL A 183 23.07 6.41 22.98
N PRO A 184 24.12 7.10 22.54
CA PRO A 184 25.48 6.57 22.63
C PRO A 184 25.90 6.39 24.09
N ALA A 185 26.70 5.38 24.34
CA ALA A 185 27.29 5.08 25.64
C ALA A 185 28.27 6.19 26.07
N GLY A 186 28.28 6.53 27.36
CA GLY A 186 29.23 7.46 27.96
C GLY A 186 28.79 7.96 29.34
N PRO A 187 29.60 8.81 30.01
CA PRO A 187 29.42 9.18 31.41
C PRO A 187 28.17 10.06 31.71
N ALA A 188 27.46 10.57 30.69
CA ALA A 188 26.19 11.30 30.83
C ALA A 188 25.47 11.49 29.48
N PRO A 189 24.77 10.47 28.95
CA PRO A 189 24.05 10.63 27.69
C PRO A 189 22.86 11.59 27.85
N ALA A 190 22.72 12.56 26.93
CA ALA A 190 21.58 13.46 26.91
C ALA A 190 20.31 12.70 26.46
N VAL A 191 19.46 12.34 27.43
CA VAL A 191 18.16 11.75 27.15
C VAL A 191 17.08 12.84 27.18
N PRO A 192 16.25 12.95 26.13
CA PRO A 192 15.16 13.91 26.12
C PRO A 192 14.13 13.64 27.19
N ALA A 193 13.53 14.71 27.73
CA ALA A 193 12.51 14.64 28.78
C ALA A 193 11.24 13.87 28.40
N PHE A 194 10.94 13.67 27.11
CA PHE A 194 9.79 12.87 26.66
C PHE A 194 10.04 11.36 26.78
N ALA A 195 11.29 10.92 26.88
CA ALA A 195 11.62 9.50 26.86
C ALA A 195 11.23 8.83 28.18
N THR A 196 10.51 7.72 28.10
CA THR A 196 10.24 6.85 29.25
C THR A 196 11.31 5.79 29.41
N GLU A 197 12.02 5.48 28.33
CA GLU A 197 13.04 4.45 28.27
C GLU A 197 14.26 4.93 27.48
N ALA A 198 15.45 4.52 27.92
CA ALA A 198 16.70 4.82 27.25
C ALA A 198 17.45 3.52 26.96
N TYR A 199 18.05 3.47 25.77
CA TYR A 199 18.77 2.33 25.23
C TYR A 199 20.23 2.74 24.91
N PRO A 200 21.12 2.79 25.93
CA PRO A 200 22.52 3.14 25.71
C PRO A 200 23.23 2.09 24.86
N TYR A 201 23.77 2.49 23.69
CA TYR A 201 24.51 1.61 22.79
C TYR A 201 26.01 1.89 22.80
N GLY A 202 26.82 0.88 22.53
CA GLY A 202 28.30 0.98 22.53
C GLY A 202 28.99 -0.25 23.12
N LEU A 203 28.22 -1.15 23.72
CA LEU A 203 28.68 -2.46 24.13
C LEU A 203 28.58 -3.45 22.97
N MET A 204 29.61 -4.27 22.81
CA MET A 204 29.68 -5.30 21.79
C MET A 204 29.96 -6.68 22.37
N LEU A 205 29.41 -7.72 21.76
CA LEU A 205 29.77 -9.11 22.01
C LEU A 205 31.24 -9.33 21.64
N GLY A 206 32.06 -9.67 22.63
CA GLY A 206 33.45 -10.05 22.47
C GLY A 206 33.63 -11.57 22.38
N GLU A 207 34.87 -11.99 22.13
CA GLU A 207 35.26 -13.41 22.13
C GLU A 207 35.02 -14.04 23.52
N GLN A 208 34.80 -15.36 23.54
CA GLN A 208 34.59 -16.14 24.77
C GLN A 208 33.45 -15.59 25.67
N GLY A 209 32.48 -14.89 25.09
CA GLY A 209 31.30 -14.37 25.78
C GLY A 209 31.56 -13.09 26.57
N THR A 210 32.71 -12.43 26.35
CA THR A 210 33.03 -11.14 26.97
C THR A 210 32.19 -9.99 26.39
N LEU A 211 32.19 -8.84 27.08
CA LEU A 211 31.57 -7.61 26.60
C LEU A 211 32.65 -6.55 26.35
N ASN A 212 32.79 -6.12 25.11
CA ASN A 212 33.71 -5.04 24.71
C ASN A 212 32.98 -3.69 24.73
N GLY A 213 33.72 -2.60 24.84
CA GLY A 213 33.17 -1.23 24.86
C GLY A 213 33.06 -0.63 26.25
N ASP A 214 32.50 0.58 26.32
CA ASP A 214 32.39 1.35 27.55
C ASP A 214 31.30 0.76 28.47
N ARG A 215 31.75 0.26 29.62
CA ARG A 215 30.89 -0.28 30.68
C ARG A 215 30.58 0.75 31.77
N SER A 216 31.20 1.93 31.73
CA SER A 216 30.96 3.07 32.61
C SER A 216 29.68 3.80 32.21
N LEU A 217 28.61 3.03 32.25
CA LEU A 217 27.27 3.51 32.06
C LEU A 217 26.65 3.52 33.47
N VAL A 218 26.16 4.69 33.87
CA VAL A 218 25.24 4.99 35.00
C VAL A 218 25.79 5.78 36.19
N ALA A 219 25.11 6.91 36.42
CA ALA A 219 24.56 7.24 37.74
C ALA A 219 23.24 8.02 37.57
N ALA A 220 22.13 7.39 37.97
CA ALA A 220 20.76 7.89 38.04
C ALA A 220 20.01 8.09 36.71
N ALA A 221 18.93 7.31 36.53
CA ALA A 221 17.73 7.62 35.75
C ALA A 221 17.76 8.97 35.01
N VAL A 222 18.04 8.88 33.72
CA VAL A 222 18.03 9.87 32.64
C VAL A 222 16.78 10.78 32.63
N ALA A 223 16.64 11.61 33.66
CA ALA A 223 15.40 12.33 34.01
C ALA A 223 14.20 11.42 34.34
N GLY A 224 14.43 10.26 34.99
CA GLY A 224 13.35 9.34 35.39
C GLY A 224 13.02 8.21 34.39
N ALA A 225 13.75 8.11 33.27
CA ALA A 225 13.59 7.02 32.31
C ALA A 225 14.22 5.69 32.78
N LYS A 226 13.61 4.57 32.37
CA LYS A 226 14.15 3.21 32.57
C LYS A 226 15.27 2.93 31.57
N ALA A 227 16.38 2.36 32.00
CA ALA A 227 17.54 2.13 31.14
C ALA A 227 17.80 0.64 30.82
N PHE A 228 18.05 0.36 29.54
CA PHE A 228 18.39 -0.96 28.99
C PHE A 228 19.68 -0.86 28.15
N PRO A 229 20.88 -1.13 28.70
CA PRO A 229 22.11 -1.16 27.91
C PRO A 229 21.99 -2.17 26.76
N VAL A 230 22.37 -1.73 25.56
CA VAL A 230 22.28 -2.51 24.32
C VAL A 230 23.60 -3.19 24.04
N VAL A 231 23.60 -4.52 24.00
CA VAL A 231 24.74 -5.33 23.56
C VAL A 231 24.55 -5.73 22.09
N ARG A 232 25.45 -5.25 21.23
CA ARG A 232 25.42 -5.50 19.78
C ARG A 232 26.45 -6.54 19.36
N ASN A 233 26.27 -7.17 18.19
CA ASN A 233 27.36 -7.90 17.53
C ASN A 233 27.86 -7.18 16.27
N TYR A 234 27.54 -5.90 16.11
CA TYR A 234 27.95 -5.09 14.97
C TYR A 234 28.44 -3.72 15.46
N ASN A 235 29.36 -3.10 14.71
CA ASN A 235 29.90 -1.79 15.03
C ASN A 235 29.04 -0.65 14.45
N ASP A 236 29.41 0.60 14.71
CA ASP A 236 28.66 1.78 14.25
C ASP A 236 28.61 1.93 12.71
N LYS A 237 29.44 1.18 11.97
CA LYS A 237 29.38 1.10 10.50
C LYS A 237 28.40 0.03 10.00
N GLY A 238 27.83 -0.77 10.89
CA GLY A 238 26.97 -1.90 10.58
C GLY A 238 27.72 -3.21 10.27
N GLU A 239 29.03 -3.26 10.49
CA GLU A 239 29.83 -4.46 10.21
C GLU A 239 29.58 -5.53 11.29
N ILE A 240 29.06 -6.68 10.89
CA ILE A 240 28.68 -7.78 11.79
C ILE A 240 29.90 -8.64 12.17
N SER A 241 30.11 -8.83 13.47
CA SER A 241 31.06 -9.79 14.03
C SER A 241 30.46 -11.20 14.05
N ALA A 242 30.49 -11.86 12.89
CA ALA A 242 29.93 -13.21 12.72
C ALA A 242 30.68 -14.28 13.54
N GLY A 243 31.99 -14.11 13.78
CA GLY A 243 32.80 -15.04 14.57
C GLY A 243 32.36 -15.13 16.03
N ALA A 244 32.22 -14.00 16.70
CA ALA A 244 31.79 -13.96 18.10
C ALA A 244 30.36 -14.51 18.28
N LEU A 245 29.47 -14.23 17.32
CA LEU A 245 28.11 -14.79 17.32
C LEU A 245 28.14 -16.32 17.14
N LYS A 246 28.98 -16.83 16.22
CA LYS A 246 29.14 -18.27 16.00
C LYS A 246 29.62 -18.98 17.26
N ASP A 247 30.60 -18.42 17.96
CA ASP A 247 31.12 -18.99 19.21
C ASP A 247 30.06 -19.00 20.32
N LEU A 248 29.31 -17.91 20.47
CA LEU A 248 28.22 -17.80 21.43
C LEU A 248 27.13 -18.86 21.22
N LEU A 249 26.72 -19.06 19.97
CA LEU A 249 25.66 -20.02 19.64
C LEU A 249 26.20 -21.47 19.62
N GLY A 250 27.48 -21.66 19.36
CA GLY A 250 28.14 -22.97 19.25
C GLY A 250 28.65 -23.59 20.56
N SER A 251 28.82 -22.81 21.63
CA SER A 251 29.42 -23.28 22.89
C SER A 251 28.62 -22.86 24.12
N ASP A 252 28.18 -23.85 24.93
CA ASP A 252 27.45 -23.60 26.17
C ASP A 252 28.30 -22.81 27.18
N ALA A 253 29.62 -23.07 27.24
CA ALA A 253 30.52 -22.34 28.14
C ALA A 253 30.61 -20.83 27.77
N VAL A 254 30.66 -20.52 26.47
CA VAL A 254 30.68 -19.14 25.96
C VAL A 254 29.34 -18.47 26.21
N ARG A 255 28.24 -19.20 26.00
CA ARG A 255 26.87 -18.74 26.29
C ARG A 255 26.69 -18.38 27.76
N ASP A 256 27.09 -19.27 28.66
CA ASP A 256 26.98 -19.06 30.10
C ASP A 256 27.86 -17.91 30.59
N ALA A 257 29.07 -17.77 30.02
CA ALA A 257 29.94 -16.64 30.31
C ALA A 257 29.29 -15.31 29.90
N ASN A 258 28.69 -15.25 28.71
CA ASN A 258 27.99 -14.06 28.24
C ASN A 258 26.76 -13.72 29.09
N VAL A 259 25.94 -14.72 29.44
CA VAL A 259 24.79 -14.53 30.34
C VAL A 259 25.26 -13.94 31.68
N ARG A 260 26.31 -14.50 32.31
CA ARG A 260 26.87 -13.94 33.56
C ARG A 260 27.37 -12.51 33.39
N ASN A 261 28.03 -12.20 32.28
CA ASN A 261 28.56 -10.86 32.03
C ASN A 261 27.44 -9.82 31.86
N ILE A 262 26.36 -10.16 31.14
CA ILE A 262 25.21 -9.27 30.98
C ILE A 262 24.46 -9.09 32.30
N VAL A 263 24.23 -10.16 33.07
CA VAL A 263 23.60 -10.04 34.41
C VAL A 263 24.43 -9.15 35.34
N SER A 264 25.75 -9.35 35.37
CA SER A 264 26.66 -8.52 36.16
C SER A 264 26.60 -7.04 35.75
N LEU A 265 26.61 -6.75 34.45
CA LEU A 265 26.42 -5.39 33.92
C LEU A 265 25.11 -4.78 34.44
N VAL A 266 24.01 -5.53 34.33
CA VAL A 266 22.66 -5.07 34.74
C VAL A 266 22.60 -4.77 36.24
N GLU A 267 23.16 -5.65 37.09
CA GLU A 267 23.17 -5.48 38.54
C GLU A 267 24.09 -4.33 38.99
N THR A 268 25.32 -4.30 38.49
CA THR A 268 26.34 -3.32 38.90
C THR A 268 26.04 -1.90 38.44
N GLY A 269 25.43 -1.74 37.26
CA GLY A 269 25.00 -0.43 36.76
C GLY A 269 23.58 -0.04 37.16
N GLY A 270 22.86 -0.83 37.97
CA GLY A 270 21.54 -0.44 38.50
C GLY A 270 20.43 -0.33 37.43
N TYR A 271 20.56 -1.04 36.32
CA TYR A 271 19.59 -1.01 35.21
C TYR A 271 18.32 -1.79 35.53
N VAL A 272 17.24 -1.51 34.80
CA VAL A 272 16.01 -2.31 34.88
C VAL A 272 16.12 -3.62 34.10
N GLY A 273 17.05 -3.70 33.15
CA GLY A 273 17.21 -4.82 32.24
C GLY A 273 18.36 -4.59 31.25
N ALA A 274 18.45 -5.41 30.22
CA ALA A 274 19.36 -5.23 29.08
C ALA A 274 18.64 -5.48 27.76
N GLU A 275 19.17 -4.94 26.66
CA GLU A 275 18.75 -5.28 25.30
C GLU A 275 19.87 -6.03 24.57
N VAL A 276 19.52 -7.09 23.86
CA VAL A 276 20.44 -7.76 22.92
C VAL A 276 20.01 -7.48 21.48
N ASP A 277 20.94 -6.94 20.70
CA ASP A 277 20.75 -6.61 19.29
C ASP A 277 21.79 -7.34 18.43
N PHE A 278 21.55 -8.64 18.24
CA PHE A 278 22.42 -9.53 17.48
C PHE A 278 21.88 -9.72 16.07
N ARG A 279 22.72 -9.45 15.07
CA ARG A 279 22.43 -9.47 13.64
C ARG A 279 23.11 -10.64 12.92
N GLY A 280 22.55 -11.06 11.79
CA GLY A 280 23.13 -12.12 10.95
C GLY A 280 22.87 -13.55 11.47
N ILE A 281 21.79 -13.77 12.20
CA ILE A 281 21.38 -15.11 12.66
C ILE A 281 20.74 -15.88 11.49
N ASP A 282 21.40 -16.95 11.05
CA ASP A 282 20.87 -17.84 10.02
C ASP A 282 19.77 -18.78 10.56
N VAL A 283 18.99 -19.37 9.64
CA VAL A 283 17.89 -20.28 9.98
C VAL A 283 18.38 -21.53 10.73
N ALA A 284 19.60 -22.00 10.47
CA ALA A 284 20.16 -23.20 11.11
C ALA A 284 20.46 -22.99 12.61
N ASN A 285 20.66 -21.73 13.03
CA ASN A 285 20.92 -21.36 14.41
C ASN A 285 19.68 -20.78 15.13
N ARG A 286 18.49 -20.83 14.51
CA ARG A 286 17.23 -20.30 15.07
C ARG A 286 16.91 -20.81 16.47
N ASP A 287 16.97 -22.13 16.66
CA ASP A 287 16.66 -22.76 17.95
C ASP A 287 17.71 -22.43 19.01
N LYS A 288 18.99 -22.36 18.61
CA LYS A 288 20.10 -22.01 19.50
C LYS A 288 20.00 -20.57 19.99
N PHE A 289 19.63 -19.64 19.12
CA PHE A 289 19.40 -18.25 19.51
C PHE A 289 18.19 -18.13 20.45
N SER A 290 17.09 -18.82 20.15
CA SER A 290 15.92 -18.87 21.03
C SER A 290 16.26 -19.44 22.42
N ALA A 291 17.10 -20.50 22.47
CA ALA A 291 17.60 -21.07 23.73
C ALA A 291 18.50 -20.10 24.50
N TYR A 292 19.37 -19.34 23.82
CA TYR A 292 20.17 -18.28 24.45
C TYR A 292 19.29 -17.18 25.06
N VAL A 293 18.30 -16.68 24.32
CA VAL A 293 17.37 -15.66 24.82
C VAL A 293 16.59 -16.16 26.03
N ASN A 294 16.14 -17.42 26.02
CA ASN A 294 15.51 -18.04 27.19
C ASN A 294 16.46 -18.12 28.41
N ALA A 295 17.70 -18.56 28.21
CA ALA A 295 18.69 -18.64 29.29
C ALA A 295 19.00 -17.26 29.89
N LEU A 296 19.17 -16.24 29.04
CA LEU A 296 19.40 -14.88 29.48
C LEU A 296 18.18 -14.27 30.20
N ALA A 297 16.98 -14.47 29.66
CA ALA A 297 15.74 -14.02 30.30
C ALA A 297 15.57 -14.65 31.68
N THR A 298 15.73 -15.96 31.79
CA THR A 298 15.66 -16.70 33.07
C THR A 298 16.65 -16.14 34.09
N ALA A 299 17.91 -15.90 33.67
CA ALA A 299 18.93 -15.35 34.56
C ALA A 299 18.59 -13.92 35.02
N LEU A 300 18.11 -13.05 34.13
CA LEU A 300 17.67 -11.69 34.46
C LEU A 300 16.42 -11.67 35.34
N HIS A 301 15.41 -12.49 35.03
CA HIS A 301 14.18 -12.61 35.82
C HIS A 301 14.47 -13.08 37.25
N SER A 302 15.44 -13.98 37.44
CA SER A 302 15.89 -14.40 38.79
C SER A 302 16.43 -13.26 39.65
N LYS A 303 16.78 -12.13 39.01
CA LYS A 303 17.26 -10.89 39.64
C LYS A 303 16.22 -9.77 39.59
N ASN A 304 14.97 -10.07 39.23
CA ASN A 304 13.91 -9.10 38.99
C ASN A 304 14.31 -8.03 37.95
N LYS A 305 15.01 -8.45 36.90
CA LYS A 305 15.44 -7.63 35.76
C LYS A 305 14.75 -8.09 34.48
N GLN A 306 14.68 -7.21 33.49
CA GLN A 306 13.99 -7.45 32.23
C GLN A 306 14.96 -7.73 31.08
N LEU A 307 14.49 -8.46 30.06
CA LEU A 307 15.20 -8.65 28.80
C LEU A 307 14.43 -8.03 27.64
N ALA A 308 15.11 -7.20 26.87
CA ALA A 308 14.72 -6.78 25.53
C ALA A 308 15.55 -7.53 24.46
N VAL A 309 14.92 -7.87 23.34
CA VAL A 309 15.59 -8.49 22.19
C VAL A 309 15.19 -7.77 20.91
N VAL A 310 16.16 -7.46 20.07
CA VAL A 310 15.92 -6.85 18.76
C VAL A 310 15.83 -7.92 17.66
N ILE A 311 14.85 -7.77 16.79
CA ILE A 311 14.68 -8.53 15.56
C ILE A 311 14.79 -7.54 14.38
N PRO A 312 15.63 -7.81 13.35
CA PRO A 312 15.61 -7.03 12.11
C PRO A 312 14.24 -7.05 11.45
N ALA A 313 13.89 -6.02 10.68
CA ALA A 313 12.69 -6.07 9.84
C ALA A 313 12.65 -7.38 9.02
N PRO A 314 11.60 -8.21 9.17
CA PRO A 314 11.41 -9.38 8.32
C PRO A 314 11.31 -8.95 6.86
N GLU A 315 11.91 -9.76 5.98
CA GLU A 315 11.83 -9.50 4.55
C GLU A 315 10.49 -9.99 4.01
N ARG A 316 9.81 -9.14 3.25
CA ARG A 316 8.59 -9.56 2.53
C ARG A 316 9.00 -10.51 1.40
N THR A 317 8.41 -11.69 1.36
CA THR A 317 8.63 -12.65 0.28
C THR A 317 7.65 -12.42 -0.88
N ALA A 318 7.83 -13.13 -1.99
CA ALA A 318 6.84 -13.15 -3.08
C ALA A 318 5.56 -13.93 -2.71
N SER A 319 5.54 -14.62 -1.56
CA SER A 319 4.39 -15.42 -1.14
C SER A 319 3.24 -14.55 -0.68
N VAL A 320 2.04 -14.95 -1.07
CA VAL A 320 0.78 -14.35 -0.62
C VAL A 320 0.16 -15.12 0.55
N ASP A 321 0.75 -16.26 0.94
CA ASP A 321 0.33 -17.03 2.11
C ASP A 321 0.82 -16.32 3.40
N PRO A 322 -0.07 -15.93 4.32
CA PRO A 322 0.29 -15.30 5.59
C PRO A 322 1.34 -16.06 6.43
N ALA A 323 1.45 -17.38 6.23
CA ALA A 323 2.46 -18.20 6.91
C ALA A 323 3.88 -18.00 6.36
N THR A 324 4.03 -17.62 5.08
CA THR A 324 5.32 -17.54 4.36
C THR A 324 5.60 -16.18 3.73
N MET A 325 4.65 -15.23 3.81
CA MET A 325 4.77 -13.88 3.25
C MET A 325 5.90 -13.03 3.90
N TRP A 326 6.35 -13.40 5.11
CA TRP A 326 7.41 -12.72 5.83
C TRP A 326 8.50 -13.71 6.24
N ASN A 327 9.74 -13.40 5.84
CA ASN A 327 10.92 -14.14 6.20
C ASN A 327 11.67 -13.39 7.31
N ALA A 328 11.58 -13.91 8.54
CA ALA A 328 12.33 -13.42 9.69
C ALA A 328 13.63 -14.21 9.91
N GLY A 329 14.15 -14.95 8.92
CA GLY A 329 15.43 -15.67 9.02
C GLY A 329 15.56 -16.55 10.28
N GLY A 330 16.70 -16.41 10.98
CA GLY A 330 17.00 -17.12 12.23
C GLY A 330 16.25 -16.62 13.47
N TYR A 331 15.29 -15.70 13.36
CA TYR A 331 14.57 -15.13 14.50
C TYR A 331 13.19 -15.78 14.65
N ASP A 332 13.02 -16.56 15.72
CA ASP A 332 11.70 -17.10 16.08
C ASP A 332 10.90 -16.10 16.92
N ALA A 333 10.18 -15.21 16.24
CA ALA A 333 9.41 -14.15 16.91
C ALA A 333 8.48 -14.68 18.02
N SER A 334 7.87 -15.84 17.84
CA SER A 334 6.98 -16.45 18.84
C SER A 334 7.75 -16.95 20.06
N ALA A 335 8.87 -17.66 19.87
CA ALA A 335 9.71 -18.11 20.98
C ALA A 335 10.36 -16.93 21.72
N LEU A 336 10.80 -15.90 20.99
CA LEU A 336 11.35 -14.68 21.57
C LEU A 336 10.29 -13.93 22.40
N SER A 337 9.06 -13.79 21.89
CA SER A 337 7.95 -13.17 22.62
C SER A 337 7.52 -13.94 23.87
N GLN A 338 7.73 -15.25 23.91
CA GLN A 338 7.44 -16.06 25.10
C GLN A 338 8.43 -15.78 26.22
N ASN A 339 9.71 -15.62 25.89
CA ASN A 339 10.80 -15.54 26.88
C ASN A 339 11.19 -14.10 27.25
N ALA A 340 11.25 -13.17 26.30
CA ALA A 340 11.64 -11.78 26.55
C ALA A 340 10.48 -10.93 27.11
N ASP A 341 10.81 -9.85 27.81
CA ASP A 341 9.85 -8.83 28.28
C ASP A 341 9.50 -7.83 27.16
N ILE A 342 10.46 -7.58 26.27
CA ILE A 342 10.36 -6.63 25.15
C ILE A 342 10.90 -7.31 23.90
N VAL A 343 10.13 -7.26 22.81
CA VAL A 343 10.59 -7.65 21.49
C VAL A 343 10.54 -6.42 20.60
N SER A 344 11.72 -5.90 20.29
CA SER A 344 11.90 -4.72 19.45
C SER A 344 12.05 -5.16 17.99
N VAL A 345 11.20 -4.69 17.07
CA VAL A 345 11.38 -4.92 15.63
C VAL A 345 11.95 -3.67 14.97
N ASP A 346 13.08 -3.83 14.29
CA ASP A 346 13.84 -2.73 13.73
C ASP A 346 13.46 -2.39 12.29
N LEU A 347 12.60 -1.39 12.15
CA LEU A 347 12.17 -0.84 10.86
C LEU A 347 13.02 0.37 10.42
N SER A 348 14.01 0.80 11.21
CA SER A 348 14.86 1.96 10.90
C SER A 348 15.74 1.76 9.66
N LEU A 349 16.05 0.51 9.32
CA LEU A 349 16.85 0.12 8.17
C LEU A 349 16.04 0.09 6.86
N SER A 350 14.72 0.22 6.94
CA SER A 350 13.82 0.19 5.78
C SER A 350 12.73 1.25 5.94
N PRO A 351 12.99 2.51 5.57
CA PRO A 351 12.01 3.59 5.71
C PRO A 351 10.68 3.30 5.00
N GLY A 352 10.71 2.53 3.91
CA GLY A 352 9.52 2.02 3.22
C GLY A 352 8.69 1.02 4.03
N ALA A 353 9.27 0.32 5.02
CA ALA A 353 8.53 -0.58 5.90
C ALA A 353 7.59 0.17 6.88
N LEU A 354 7.85 1.46 7.11
CA LEU A 354 6.98 2.35 7.90
C LEU A 354 5.90 3.03 7.03
N SER A 355 5.81 2.68 5.74
CA SER A 355 4.73 3.09 4.86
C SER A 355 3.39 2.56 5.36
N ARG A 356 2.30 3.27 5.11
CA ARG A 356 0.96 2.76 5.44
C ARG A 356 0.67 1.41 4.73
N GLU A 357 1.17 1.25 3.51
CA GLU A 357 0.96 0.07 2.66
C GLU A 357 1.71 -1.17 3.15
N ALA A 358 2.96 -1.01 3.59
CA ALA A 358 3.77 -2.12 4.11
C ALA A 358 3.51 -2.38 5.60
N LEU A 359 3.15 -1.34 6.37
CA LEU A 359 3.01 -1.44 7.82
C LEU A 359 1.83 -2.34 8.21
N ALA A 360 0.65 -2.19 7.60
CA ALA A 360 -0.51 -3.02 7.96
C ALA A 360 -0.26 -4.54 7.86
N PRO A 361 0.15 -5.10 6.70
CA PRO A 361 0.42 -6.54 6.58
C PRO A 361 1.62 -7.00 7.42
N PHE A 362 2.56 -6.10 7.71
CA PHE A 362 3.64 -6.38 8.66
C PHE A 362 3.10 -6.46 10.09
N MET A 363 2.22 -5.54 10.48
CA MET A 363 1.63 -5.50 11.81
C MET A 363 0.78 -6.73 12.06
N ASP A 364 0.01 -7.21 11.08
CA ASP A 364 -0.74 -8.47 11.18
C ASP A 364 0.18 -9.67 11.47
N TRP A 365 1.32 -9.74 10.77
CA TRP A 365 2.33 -10.76 11.04
C TRP A 365 2.95 -10.61 12.43
N ALA A 366 3.28 -9.37 12.82
CA ALA A 366 3.97 -9.06 14.06
C ALA A 366 3.07 -9.37 15.26
N ILE A 367 1.84 -8.84 15.30
CA ILE A 367 0.89 -9.10 16.39
C ILE A 367 0.32 -10.51 16.34
N GLY A 368 0.48 -11.26 15.24
CA GLY A 368 0.19 -12.69 15.19
C GLY A 368 1.24 -13.58 15.87
N ARG A 369 2.46 -13.06 16.10
CA ARG A 369 3.60 -13.83 16.63
C ARG A 369 4.20 -13.23 17.90
N ILE A 370 4.04 -11.94 18.09
CA ILE A 370 4.56 -11.18 19.22
C ILE A 370 3.37 -10.60 19.97
N ASN A 371 3.33 -10.84 21.28
CA ASN A 371 2.34 -10.21 22.13
C ASN A 371 2.48 -8.67 22.01
N ARG A 372 1.42 -7.97 21.60
CA ARG A 372 1.45 -6.51 21.39
C ARG A 372 1.90 -5.74 22.63
N ALA A 373 1.63 -6.24 23.84
CA ALA A 373 2.08 -5.66 25.10
C ALA A 373 3.60 -5.78 25.33
N LYS A 374 4.28 -6.58 24.51
CA LYS A 374 5.74 -6.74 24.47
C LYS A 374 6.36 -6.15 23.19
N LEU A 375 5.58 -5.90 22.15
CA LEU A 375 6.05 -5.44 20.83
C LEU A 375 6.41 -3.95 20.84
N GLN A 376 7.67 -3.67 20.54
CA GLN A 376 8.21 -2.32 20.36
C GLN A 376 8.70 -2.14 18.92
N ILE A 377 8.42 -1.00 18.29
CA ILE A 377 8.95 -0.69 16.94
C ILE A 377 10.13 0.26 17.06
N ILE A 378 11.30 -0.14 16.58
CA ILE A 378 12.44 0.79 16.41
C ILE A 378 12.27 1.50 15.06
N MET A 379 12.29 2.83 15.09
CA MET A 379 12.09 3.67 13.90
C MET A 379 12.96 4.92 13.97
N PRO A 380 13.26 5.56 12.82
CA PRO A 380 14.09 6.75 12.80
C PRO A 380 13.30 7.96 13.31
N LEU A 381 13.93 8.79 14.15
CA LEU A 381 13.31 10.03 14.61
C LEU A 381 13.42 11.15 13.58
N GLY A 382 14.60 11.27 12.97
CA GLY A 382 14.98 12.37 12.11
C GLY A 382 15.24 11.96 10.66
N SER A 383 15.83 12.89 9.92
CA SER A 383 16.29 12.65 8.55
C SER A 383 17.46 11.68 8.53
N MET A 384 17.63 10.97 7.41
CA MET A 384 18.70 9.98 7.28
C MET A 384 19.25 9.95 5.86
N ARG A 385 20.50 9.50 5.75
CA ARG A 385 21.21 9.28 4.50
C ARG A 385 21.57 7.80 4.41
N ILE A 386 21.20 7.17 3.31
CA ILE A 386 21.51 5.77 3.02
C ILE A 386 22.55 5.75 1.90
N ALA A 387 23.74 5.23 2.21
CA ALA A 387 24.81 5.07 1.24
C ALA A 387 24.55 3.87 0.31
N ALA A 388 25.24 3.80 -0.84
CA ALA A 388 25.11 2.69 -1.79
C ALA A 388 25.36 1.30 -1.20
N ASN A 389 26.14 1.19 -0.12
CA ASN A 389 26.39 -0.06 0.60
C ASN A 389 25.31 -0.40 1.65
N GLY A 390 24.22 0.36 1.71
CA GLY A 390 23.13 0.20 2.67
C GLY A 390 23.38 0.82 4.05
N SER A 391 24.55 1.42 4.29
CA SER A 391 24.84 2.08 5.57
C SER A 391 23.93 3.29 5.77
N VAL A 392 23.26 3.34 6.94
CA VAL A 392 22.32 4.40 7.31
C VAL A 392 22.98 5.36 8.28
N THR A 393 23.01 6.65 7.93
CA THR A 393 23.53 7.73 8.78
C THR A 393 22.40 8.70 9.11
N PRO A 394 22.03 8.88 10.39
CA PRO A 394 21.12 9.95 10.80
C PRO A 394 21.75 11.33 10.52
N ILE A 395 20.97 12.27 9.99
CA ILE A 395 21.41 13.64 9.68
C ILE A 395 20.38 14.66 10.19
N SER A 396 20.81 15.90 10.42
CA SER A 396 19.88 16.97 10.79
C SER A 396 19.00 17.34 9.59
N GLN A 397 17.84 17.95 9.87
CA GLN A 397 16.97 18.46 8.79
C GLN A 397 17.65 19.58 7.98
N GLU A 398 18.49 20.38 8.64
CA GLU A 398 19.31 21.40 7.99
C GLU A 398 20.33 20.76 7.02
N GLU A 399 21.06 19.73 7.45
CA GLU A 399 21.98 18.98 6.58
C GLU A 399 21.24 18.31 5.42
N ALA A 400 20.06 17.74 5.68
CA ALA A 400 19.23 17.07 4.67
C ALA A 400 18.69 18.04 3.61
N LEU A 401 18.55 19.33 3.92
CA LEU A 401 18.06 20.34 2.99
C LEU A 401 19.17 21.30 2.51
N ALA A 402 20.38 21.24 3.07
CA ALA A 402 21.52 22.05 2.67
C ALA A 402 21.84 21.96 1.17
N PRO A 403 21.72 20.80 0.49
CA PRO A 403 22.00 20.71 -0.94
C PRO A 403 21.09 21.54 -1.84
N LEU A 404 19.92 21.99 -1.36
CA LEU A 404 19.06 22.93 -2.09
C LEU A 404 19.69 24.33 -2.23
N GLY A 405 20.75 24.59 -1.46
CA GLY A 405 21.57 25.78 -1.59
C GLY A 405 20.94 27.05 -1.03
N THR A 406 21.32 28.18 -1.61
CA THR A 406 20.96 29.51 -1.13
C THR A 406 20.03 30.23 -2.09
N PHE A 407 19.23 31.13 -1.54
CA PHE A 407 18.31 31.98 -2.25
C PHE A 407 19.07 33.17 -2.87
N ALA A 408 18.98 33.31 -4.19
CA ALA A 408 19.67 34.34 -4.94
C ALA A 408 18.84 34.79 -6.15
N PRO A 409 19.09 36.01 -6.67
CA PRO A 409 18.49 36.42 -7.93
C PRO A 409 19.07 35.60 -9.09
N ASP A 410 18.22 35.26 -10.05
CA ASP A 410 18.59 34.47 -11.23
C ASP A 410 19.62 35.19 -12.13
N GLN A 411 19.63 36.52 -12.06
CA GLN A 411 20.62 37.37 -12.71
C GLN A 411 21.23 38.33 -11.69
N ALA A 412 22.52 38.63 -11.86
CA ALA A 412 23.21 39.59 -11.00
C ALA A 412 22.53 40.97 -11.09
N ILE A 413 22.21 41.55 -9.94
CA ILE A 413 21.62 42.88 -9.83
C ILE A 413 22.76 43.89 -9.67
N ASN A 414 23.03 44.66 -10.73
CA ASN A 414 24.09 45.66 -10.75
C ASN A 414 23.52 47.05 -10.53
N GLY A 415 23.40 47.46 -9.27
CA GLY A 415 22.89 48.78 -8.86
C GLY A 415 21.36 48.85 -8.71
N PRO A 416 20.80 50.06 -8.51
CA PRO A 416 19.38 50.24 -8.24
C PRO A 416 18.49 49.84 -9.43
N VAL A 417 17.41 49.09 -9.16
CA VAL A 417 16.40 48.71 -10.16
C VAL A 417 15.32 49.78 -10.31
N LYS A 418 14.77 49.93 -11.51
CA LYS A 418 13.66 50.86 -11.76
C LYS A 418 12.33 50.27 -11.29
N ALA A 419 11.42 51.11 -10.83
CA ALA A 419 10.03 50.69 -10.57
C ALA A 419 9.43 49.98 -11.80
N GLY A 420 8.68 48.91 -11.56
CA GLY A 420 8.11 48.03 -12.59
C GLY A 420 9.06 46.94 -13.12
N THR A 421 10.35 46.96 -12.73
CA THR A 421 11.30 45.89 -13.13
C THR A 421 10.93 44.58 -12.45
N LYS A 422 10.84 43.50 -13.23
CA LYS A 422 10.68 42.14 -12.70
C LYS A 422 12.04 41.56 -12.35
N VAL A 423 12.17 41.00 -11.15
CA VAL A 423 13.35 40.28 -10.67
C VAL A 423 12.89 38.88 -10.24
N VAL A 424 13.56 37.86 -10.76
CA VAL A 424 13.27 36.46 -10.48
C VAL A 424 14.31 35.94 -9.52
N PHE A 425 13.88 35.25 -8.47
CA PHE A 425 14.74 34.62 -7.47
C PHE A 425 14.51 33.11 -7.44
N ARG A 426 15.58 32.37 -7.17
CA ARG A 426 15.60 30.90 -7.11
C ARG A 426 16.47 30.41 -5.96
N LEU A 427 16.28 29.13 -5.60
CA LEU A 427 17.25 28.38 -4.80
C LEU A 427 18.32 27.82 -5.72
N SER A 428 19.58 28.12 -5.41
CA SER A 428 20.76 27.71 -6.20
C SER A 428 21.64 26.79 -5.34
N GLY A 429 21.59 25.50 -5.61
CA GLY A 429 22.27 24.46 -4.83
C GLY A 429 22.87 23.34 -5.67
N GLY A 430 23.35 22.30 -4.98
CA GLY A 430 23.95 21.10 -5.57
C GLY A 430 22.93 20.08 -6.08
N ILE A 431 21.63 20.27 -5.80
CA ILE A 431 20.54 19.47 -6.34
C ILE A 431 19.44 20.38 -6.88
N ASP A 432 18.70 19.89 -7.86
CA ASP A 432 17.47 20.52 -8.32
C ASP A 432 16.35 20.32 -7.27
N PRO A 433 15.71 21.38 -6.75
CA PRO A 433 14.58 21.26 -5.82
C PRO A 433 13.46 20.35 -6.32
N ALA A 434 13.23 20.26 -7.64
CA ALA A 434 12.24 19.35 -8.23
C ALA A 434 12.56 17.85 -8.02
N THR A 435 13.80 17.51 -7.64
CA THR A 435 14.20 16.13 -7.33
C THR A 435 13.87 15.71 -5.89
N VAL A 436 13.51 16.65 -5.02
CA VAL A 436 13.06 16.37 -3.66
C VAL A 436 11.57 16.01 -3.70
N LEU A 437 11.32 14.72 -3.92
CA LEU A 437 9.98 14.20 -4.13
C LEU A 437 9.42 13.60 -2.85
N PHE A 438 8.15 13.84 -2.58
CA PHE A 438 7.43 13.09 -1.56
C PHE A 438 7.30 11.64 -2.03
N ASP A 439 7.92 10.71 -1.30
CA ASP A 439 7.77 9.29 -1.55
C ASP A 439 6.57 8.77 -0.76
N ALA A 440 5.47 8.54 -1.48
CA ALA A 440 4.23 8.05 -0.89
C ALA A 440 4.39 6.68 -0.22
N ALA A 441 5.35 5.85 -0.68
CA ALA A 441 5.71 4.63 0.02
C ALA A 441 6.29 5.01 1.40
N SER A 442 7.50 5.54 1.52
CA SER A 442 8.09 5.82 2.83
C SER A 442 7.39 6.93 3.67
N GLN A 443 6.38 7.61 3.13
CA GLN A 443 5.69 8.77 3.72
C GLN A 443 6.71 9.80 4.17
N THR A 444 7.67 10.11 3.30
CA THR A 444 8.82 10.97 3.60
C THR A 444 9.36 11.54 2.30
N TYR A 445 9.88 12.78 2.35
CA TYR A 445 10.56 13.35 1.19
C TYR A 445 11.87 12.63 0.93
N ARG A 446 12.21 12.36 -0.32
CA ARG A 446 13.49 11.77 -0.68
C ARG A 446 14.09 12.39 -1.94
N TYR A 447 15.41 12.32 -2.02
CA TYR A 447 16.15 12.60 -3.24
C TYR A 447 17.43 11.76 -3.28
N ALA A 448 17.95 11.55 -4.48
CA ALA A 448 19.25 10.93 -4.68
C ALA A 448 20.32 12.02 -4.89
N MET A 449 21.50 11.81 -4.33
CA MET A 449 22.66 12.66 -4.56
C MET A 449 23.92 11.82 -4.71
N THR A 450 24.95 12.41 -5.30
CA THR A 450 26.26 11.76 -5.42
C THR A 450 27.19 12.33 -4.34
N ASP A 451 27.88 11.47 -3.61
CA ASP A 451 28.88 11.90 -2.65
C ASP A 451 30.18 12.38 -3.31
N ALA A 452 31.10 12.92 -2.51
CA ALA A 452 32.38 13.42 -3.00
C ALA A 452 33.26 12.33 -3.67
N ALA A 453 32.96 11.05 -3.44
CA ALA A 453 33.66 9.91 -4.04
C ALA A 453 32.95 9.37 -5.29
N GLY A 454 31.89 10.04 -5.77
CA GLY A 454 31.15 9.63 -6.97
C GLY A 454 30.12 8.52 -6.73
N LYS A 455 29.81 8.15 -5.48
CA LYS A 455 28.83 7.12 -5.17
C LYS A 455 27.46 7.72 -4.88
N THR A 456 26.41 7.08 -5.38
CA THR A 456 25.03 7.48 -5.12
C THR A 456 24.64 7.21 -3.67
N GLN A 457 23.96 8.19 -3.06
CA GLN A 457 23.35 8.10 -1.74
C GLN A 457 21.90 8.60 -1.85
N VAL A 458 21.01 8.06 -1.02
CA VAL A 458 19.61 8.48 -0.94
C VAL A 458 19.40 9.19 0.38
N VAL A 459 18.84 10.40 0.34
CA VAL A 459 18.48 11.17 1.53
C VAL A 459 16.98 11.10 1.72
N TYR A 460 16.56 10.79 2.95
CA TYR A 460 15.17 10.84 3.41
C TYR A 460 15.03 11.99 4.40
N VAL A 461 14.15 12.96 4.09
CA VAL A 461 13.93 14.17 4.88
C VAL A 461 12.69 13.99 5.74
N ALA A 462 12.89 13.72 7.03
CA ALA A 462 11.81 13.62 7.99
C ALA A 462 11.34 15.01 8.43
N THR A 463 10.02 15.16 8.59
CA THR A 463 9.35 16.33 9.16
C THR A 463 8.48 15.90 10.35
N PRO A 464 8.05 16.83 11.23
CA PRO A 464 7.09 16.54 12.28
C PRO A 464 5.81 15.86 11.76
N SER A 465 5.35 16.20 10.54
CA SER A 465 4.17 15.58 9.93
C SER A 465 4.40 14.11 9.58
N THR A 466 5.55 13.79 8.98
CA THR A 466 5.90 12.39 8.63
C THR A 466 5.99 11.51 9.88
N LEU A 467 6.55 12.04 10.98
CA LEU A 467 6.61 11.33 12.26
C LEU A 467 5.21 11.13 12.85
N ALA A 468 4.40 12.19 12.90
CA ALA A 468 3.04 12.12 13.42
C ALA A 468 2.18 11.09 12.67
N GLN A 469 2.31 11.01 11.34
CA GLN A 469 1.60 10.01 10.52
C GLN A 469 2.02 8.58 10.84
N ARG A 470 3.33 8.32 11.00
CA ARG A 470 3.84 7.00 11.39
C ARG A 470 3.34 6.60 12.77
N LEU A 471 3.42 7.51 13.75
CA LEU A 471 2.92 7.27 15.11
C LEU A 471 1.40 7.04 15.14
N ASN A 472 0.63 7.82 14.38
CA ASN A 472 -0.82 7.62 14.25
C ASN A 472 -1.16 6.28 13.57
N SER A 473 -0.31 5.78 12.66
CA SER A 473 -0.53 4.47 12.04
C SER A 473 -0.26 3.32 13.01
N LEU A 474 0.63 3.51 13.98
CA LEU A 474 0.93 2.53 15.03
C LEU A 474 -0.07 2.57 16.20
N SER A 475 -0.68 3.73 16.48
CA SER A 475 -1.56 3.90 17.65
C SER A 475 -2.80 3.01 17.64
N GLY A 476 -3.27 2.57 16.46
CA GLY A 476 -4.40 1.65 16.32
C GLY A 476 -4.15 0.22 16.83
N TYR A 477 -2.89 -0.16 17.06
CA TYR A 477 -2.53 -1.54 17.41
C TYR A 477 -2.28 -1.78 18.91
N ASN A 478 -2.41 -0.76 19.78
CA ASN A 478 -2.17 -0.88 21.22
C ASN A 478 -0.80 -1.53 21.56
N LEU A 479 0.25 -1.12 20.85
CA LEU A 479 1.60 -1.65 21.05
C LEU A 479 2.19 -1.22 22.39
N ARG A 480 3.20 -1.96 22.85
CA ARG A 480 3.99 -1.60 24.03
C ARG A 480 4.59 -0.20 23.89
N GLY A 481 5.16 0.10 22.72
CA GLY A 481 5.94 1.32 22.54
C GLY A 481 6.63 1.45 21.20
N VAL A 482 7.39 2.53 21.07
CA VAL A 482 8.30 2.80 19.96
C VAL A 482 9.66 3.21 20.52
N THR A 483 10.75 2.80 19.85
CA THR A 483 12.11 3.28 20.14
C THR A 483 12.58 4.17 18.99
N MET A 484 13.00 5.38 19.33
CA MET A 484 13.56 6.33 18.39
C MET A 484 15.06 6.08 18.22
N ARG A 485 15.48 5.82 16.98
CA ARG A 485 16.89 5.66 16.61
C ARG A 485 17.36 6.84 15.77
N GLY A 486 18.48 7.43 16.19
CA GLY A 486 19.16 8.49 15.46
C GLY A 486 18.41 9.82 15.43
N GLY A 487 19.15 10.92 15.46
CA GLY A 487 18.59 12.29 15.35
C GLY A 487 17.82 12.78 16.57
N VAL A 488 17.94 12.10 17.72
CA VAL A 488 17.32 12.46 19.00
C VAL A 488 17.69 13.88 19.44
N GLN A 489 18.93 14.28 19.19
CA GLN A 489 19.46 15.62 19.45
C GLN A 489 18.84 16.71 18.56
N TYR A 490 18.12 16.34 17.50
CA TYR A 490 17.47 17.26 16.55
C TYR A 490 15.95 17.37 16.76
N ALA A 491 15.40 16.77 17.82
CA ALA A 491 13.98 16.83 18.12
C ALA A 491 13.55 18.26 18.49
N ASP A 492 12.69 18.87 17.67
CA ASP A 492 12.08 20.17 17.96
C ASP A 492 10.76 20.04 18.75
N ALA A 493 10.15 21.16 19.09
CA ALA A 493 8.91 21.18 19.86
C ALA A 493 7.75 20.45 19.16
N ALA A 494 7.71 20.46 17.83
CA ALA A 494 6.66 19.80 17.05
C ALA A 494 6.83 18.27 17.07
N ILE A 495 8.06 17.78 16.92
CA ILE A 495 8.42 16.37 17.09
C ILE A 495 8.04 15.89 18.50
N VAL A 496 8.42 16.66 19.53
CA VAL A 496 8.08 16.33 20.93
C VAL A 496 6.57 16.31 21.16
N SER A 497 5.83 17.22 20.52
CA SER A 497 4.36 17.24 20.61
C SER A 497 3.73 15.99 19.99
N ALA A 498 4.20 15.54 18.83
CA ALA A 498 3.73 14.29 18.19
C ALA A 498 4.01 13.06 19.06
N LEU A 499 5.20 12.97 19.66
CA LEU A 499 5.57 11.89 20.58
C LEU A 499 4.68 11.88 21.83
N ASN A 500 4.44 13.06 22.43
CA ASN A 500 3.56 13.20 23.59
C ASN A 500 2.11 12.83 23.27
N ALA A 501 1.62 13.14 22.06
CA ALA A 501 0.30 12.73 21.62
C ALA A 501 0.19 11.20 21.51
N TYR A 502 1.19 10.56 20.89
CA TYR A 502 1.28 9.10 20.83
C TYR A 502 1.30 8.45 22.22
N GLN A 503 2.12 8.95 23.13
CA GLN A 503 2.20 8.46 24.52
C GLN A 503 0.87 8.59 25.26
N LYS A 504 0.10 9.65 25.00
CA LYS A 504 -1.23 9.86 25.58
C LYS A 504 -2.33 9.10 24.84
N GLN A 505 -1.99 8.36 23.79
CA GLN A 505 -2.94 7.70 22.87
C GLN A 505 -3.98 8.69 22.32
N ALA A 506 -3.56 9.93 22.16
CA ALA A 506 -4.31 10.96 21.49
C ALA A 506 -3.98 10.95 20.00
N GLN A 507 -4.92 11.40 19.18
CA GLN A 507 -4.62 11.65 17.79
C GLN A 507 -3.59 12.79 17.71
N SER A 508 -2.45 12.53 17.07
CA SER A 508 -1.48 13.60 16.83
C SER A 508 -2.11 14.65 15.91
N PRO A 509 -1.86 15.95 16.11
CA PRO A 509 -2.39 17.01 15.26
C PRO A 509 -2.17 16.67 13.78
N ALA A 510 -3.21 16.79 12.96
CA ALA A 510 -3.11 16.58 11.52
C ALA A 510 -2.17 17.64 10.93
N ALA A 511 -0.89 17.29 10.78
CA ALA A 511 0.07 18.17 10.16
C ALA A 511 -0.04 18.01 8.64
N THR A 512 -0.39 19.10 7.96
CA THR A 512 -0.34 19.21 6.50
C THR A 512 1.11 19.07 6.04
N GLY A 513 1.30 18.19 5.06
CA GLY A 513 2.57 17.50 4.79
C GLY A 513 3.47 18.12 3.75
N ASP A 514 3.44 19.43 3.52
CA ASP A 514 4.26 20.01 2.44
C ASP A 514 5.51 20.73 2.96
N LEU A 515 6.69 20.35 2.45
CA LEU A 515 7.85 21.23 2.49
C LEU A 515 7.53 22.44 1.60
N VAL A 516 7.42 23.62 2.20
CA VAL A 516 7.04 24.85 1.50
C VAL A 516 8.21 25.80 1.50
N VAL A 517 8.46 26.46 0.37
CA VAL A 517 9.42 27.55 0.30
C VAL A 517 8.69 28.85 0.61
N ALA A 518 8.97 29.41 1.78
CA ALA A 518 8.50 30.72 2.17
C ALA A 518 9.46 31.80 1.65
N PHE A 519 8.88 32.89 1.17
CA PHE A 519 9.59 34.11 0.79
C PHE A 519 9.06 35.26 1.63
N SER A 520 9.91 36.25 1.87
CA SER A 520 9.54 37.48 2.57
C SER A 520 10.18 38.68 1.90
N VAL A 521 9.41 39.74 1.73
CA VAL A 521 9.90 41.05 1.26
C VAL A 521 9.69 42.06 2.37
N LYS A 522 10.77 42.56 2.96
CA LYS A 522 10.74 43.65 3.93
C LYS A 522 10.99 44.97 3.21
N ALA A 523 9.98 45.83 3.19
CA ALA A 523 10.03 47.15 2.56
C ALA A 523 10.79 48.19 3.44
N PRO A 524 11.17 49.34 2.88
CA PRO A 524 11.89 50.39 3.61
C PRO A 524 11.16 50.96 4.84
N ASP A 525 9.82 50.88 4.86
CA ASP A 525 9.00 51.29 6.01
C ASP A 525 8.88 50.21 7.10
N GLY A 526 9.55 49.07 6.91
CA GLY A 526 9.52 47.94 7.82
C GLY A 526 8.37 46.96 7.61
N SER A 527 7.44 47.23 6.68
CA SER A 527 6.37 46.27 6.35
C SER A 527 6.94 45.00 5.70
N VAL A 528 6.33 43.85 6.01
CA VAL A 528 6.77 42.54 5.50
C VAL A 528 5.64 41.92 4.69
N ILE A 529 5.95 41.53 3.45
CA ILE A 529 5.04 40.85 2.54
C ILE A 529 5.48 39.39 2.43
N PRO A 530 4.72 38.42 2.96
CA PRO A 530 5.02 37.00 2.82
C PRO A 530 4.53 36.46 1.47
N ALA A 531 5.24 35.48 0.93
CA ALA A 531 4.81 34.65 -0.20
C ALA A 531 5.25 33.20 0.02
N ARG A 532 4.64 32.26 -0.69
CA ARG A 532 4.94 30.82 -0.59
C ARG A 532 4.96 30.20 -1.98
N ALA A 533 5.82 29.20 -2.17
CA ALA A 533 5.82 28.33 -3.33
C ALA A 533 6.04 26.87 -2.92
N ASP A 534 5.64 25.97 -3.82
CA ASP A 534 5.93 24.55 -3.72
C ASP A 534 7.44 24.30 -3.89
N LEU A 535 8.00 23.36 -3.13
CA LEU A 535 9.43 23.03 -3.22
C LEU A 535 9.84 22.53 -4.62
N SER A 536 8.93 21.90 -5.36
CA SER A 536 9.20 21.44 -6.73
C SER A 536 9.37 22.58 -7.74
N ASN A 537 8.91 23.78 -7.40
CA ASN A 537 9.09 24.99 -8.21
C ASN A 537 9.30 26.23 -7.32
N PRO A 538 10.47 26.38 -6.68
CA PRO A 538 10.71 27.41 -5.68
C PRO A 538 11.15 28.74 -6.34
N VAL A 539 10.35 29.21 -7.30
CA VAL A 539 10.59 30.45 -8.03
C VAL A 539 9.79 31.59 -7.39
N PHE A 540 10.47 32.67 -7.05
CA PHE A 540 9.83 33.89 -6.57
C PHE A 540 10.01 35.02 -7.59
N GLU A 541 8.91 35.45 -8.21
CA GLU A 541 8.89 36.61 -9.10
C GLU A 541 8.45 37.84 -8.32
N TRP A 542 9.34 38.84 -8.23
CA TRP A 542 9.05 40.12 -7.57
C TRP A 542 9.10 41.26 -8.58
N THR A 543 8.14 42.18 -8.50
CA THR A 543 8.13 43.40 -9.31
C THR A 543 8.48 44.59 -8.42
N ALA A 544 9.50 45.34 -8.79
CA ALA A 544 9.96 46.51 -8.05
C ALA A 544 8.82 47.55 -7.93
N PRO A 545 8.39 47.94 -6.70
CA PRO A 545 7.31 48.89 -6.50
C PRO A 545 7.73 50.33 -6.83
N GLU A 546 6.77 51.27 -6.87
CA GLU A 546 7.06 52.70 -7.11
C GLU A 546 7.83 53.37 -5.96
N LYS A 547 7.65 52.87 -4.74
CA LYS A 547 8.31 53.41 -3.55
C LYS A 547 9.79 53.02 -3.54
N ALA A 548 10.65 54.03 -3.64
CA ALA A 548 12.11 53.88 -3.63
C ALA A 548 12.67 53.44 -2.27
N GLY A 549 13.87 52.86 -2.31
CA GLY A 549 14.64 52.43 -1.14
C GLY A 549 15.00 50.94 -1.16
N ALA A 550 15.62 50.49 -0.07
CA ALA A 550 16.12 49.14 0.10
C ALA A 550 15.01 48.14 0.48
N TYR A 551 14.83 47.11 -0.34
CA TYR A 551 13.94 45.98 -0.05
C TYR A 551 14.78 44.75 0.31
N ALA A 552 14.63 44.23 1.52
CA ALA A 552 15.29 42.98 1.92
C ALA A 552 14.39 41.79 1.56
N ILE A 553 14.84 40.96 0.62
CA ILE A 553 14.09 39.82 0.08
C ILE A 553 14.79 38.55 0.54
N GLY A 554 14.08 37.71 1.31
CA GLY A 554 14.65 36.48 1.88
C GLY A 554 13.78 35.26 1.64
N SER A 555 14.37 34.09 1.84
CA SER A 555 13.67 32.80 1.74
C SER A 555 13.99 31.88 2.90
N ALA A 556 13.06 31.00 3.23
CA ALA A 556 13.23 29.89 4.16
C ALA A 556 12.41 28.68 3.67
N ILE A 557 12.83 27.47 4.05
CA ILE A 557 12.04 26.25 3.84
C ILE A 557 11.28 25.97 5.12
N GLU A 558 9.96 26.07 5.08
CA GLU A 558 9.06 25.69 6.17
C GLU A 558 8.96 24.15 6.23
N THR A 559 9.14 23.59 7.42
CA THR A 559 9.14 22.13 7.63
C THR A 559 8.03 21.66 8.56
N GLY A 560 7.03 22.51 8.83
CA GLY A 560 5.85 22.20 9.65
C GLY A 560 6.00 22.48 11.16
N GLY A 561 7.24 22.56 11.67
CA GLY A 561 7.55 22.96 13.06
C GLY A 561 8.58 24.07 13.17
N SER A 562 9.38 24.26 12.12
CA SER A 562 10.48 25.23 12.04
C SER A 562 10.60 25.77 10.60
N ALA A 563 11.42 26.80 10.42
CA ALA A 563 11.78 27.31 9.09
C ALA A 563 13.31 27.39 8.98
N ILE A 564 13.88 26.78 7.93
CA ILE A 564 15.31 26.77 7.69
C ILE A 564 15.64 27.87 6.67
N GLY A 565 16.29 28.92 7.13
CA GLY A 565 16.66 30.07 6.29
C GLY A 565 17.55 29.67 5.11
N ARG A 566 17.26 30.24 3.94
CA ARG A 566 18.04 30.06 2.69
C ARG A 566 18.80 31.31 2.29
N GLY A 567 18.88 32.29 3.18
CA GLY A 567 19.53 33.57 2.92
C GLY A 567 18.56 34.63 2.37
N GLY A 568 19.13 35.76 1.98
CA GLY A 568 18.39 36.90 1.46
C GLY A 568 19.30 37.91 0.80
N VAL A 569 18.70 38.78 0.01
CA VAL A 569 19.37 39.82 -0.77
C VAL A 569 18.63 41.14 -0.61
N THR A 570 19.40 42.23 -0.57
CA THR A 570 18.83 43.57 -0.58
C THR A 570 18.78 44.07 -2.02
N VAL A 571 17.61 44.49 -2.47
CA VAL A 571 17.42 45.14 -3.78
C VAL A 571 17.07 46.60 -3.57
N GLU A 572 17.91 47.48 -4.09
CA GLU A 572 17.67 48.93 -4.07
C GLU A 572 16.74 49.32 -5.22
N VAL A 573 15.64 50.01 -4.90
CA VAL A 573 14.72 50.57 -5.91
C VAL A 573 15.02 52.06 -6.08
N ALA A 574 15.30 52.48 -7.31
CA ALA A 574 15.61 53.86 -7.63
C ALA A 574 14.41 54.79 -7.41
N ALA A 575 14.67 56.02 -6.98
CA ALA A 575 13.66 57.09 -6.99
C ALA A 575 13.15 57.33 -8.41
N ALA A 576 11.83 57.47 -8.55
CA ALA A 576 11.24 57.91 -9.80
C ALA A 576 11.87 59.26 -10.20
N PRO A 577 12.23 59.47 -11.48
CA PRO A 577 12.76 60.75 -11.92
C PRO A 577 11.71 61.82 -11.65
N THR A 578 12.07 62.84 -10.87
CA THR A 578 11.23 64.01 -10.65
C THR A 578 10.93 64.63 -12.01
N PRO A 579 9.65 64.81 -12.42
CA PRO A 579 9.35 65.43 -13.70
C PRO A 579 9.97 66.83 -13.72
N THR A 580 10.86 67.05 -14.69
CA THR A 580 11.35 68.40 -14.97
C THR A 580 10.17 69.24 -15.42
N PRO A 581 9.90 70.43 -14.84
CA PRO A 581 8.81 71.27 -15.29
C PRO A 581 9.01 71.61 -16.78
N GLY A 582 8.09 71.16 -17.63
CA GLY A 582 8.06 71.57 -19.03
C GLY A 582 7.62 73.04 -19.15
N PRO A 583 8.11 73.80 -20.15
CA PRO A 583 7.78 75.20 -20.32
C PRO A 583 6.27 75.38 -20.58
N THR A 584 5.68 76.34 -19.87
CA THR A 584 4.29 76.77 -19.99
C THR A 584 3.96 77.14 -21.44
N ALA A 585 3.11 76.35 -22.10
CA ALA A 585 2.56 76.68 -23.41
C ALA A 585 1.32 77.55 -23.25
N THR A 586 1.40 78.78 -23.76
CA THR A 586 0.31 79.76 -23.84
C THR A 586 -0.79 79.26 -24.79
N VAL A 587 -2.01 79.14 -24.28
CA VAL A 587 -3.19 78.71 -25.05
C VAL A 587 -3.81 79.91 -25.79
N TYR A 588 -3.91 79.83 -27.11
CA TYR A 588 -4.82 80.66 -27.91
C TYR A 588 -6.13 79.90 -28.17
N VAL A 589 -7.25 80.55 -27.87
CA VAL A 589 -8.62 80.05 -28.07
C VAL A 589 -9.16 80.60 -29.39
N THR A 590 -9.77 79.75 -30.22
CA THR A 590 -10.93 80.14 -31.05
C THR A 590 -11.88 78.95 -31.27
N PRO A 591 -13.20 79.20 -31.46
CA PRO A 591 -14.26 78.23 -31.16
C PRO A 591 -15.08 77.74 -32.38
N ARG A 592 -15.59 76.50 -32.33
CA ARG A 592 -16.78 76.04 -33.11
C ARG A 592 -17.35 74.72 -32.53
N PRO A 593 -18.57 74.27 -32.91
CA PRO A 593 -19.74 74.28 -32.03
C PRO A 593 -20.29 72.88 -31.66
N ILE A 594 -21.16 72.92 -30.66
CA ILE A 594 -21.85 71.85 -29.93
C ILE A 594 -22.87 71.08 -30.79
N PRO A 595 -22.97 69.75 -30.62
CA PRO A 595 -24.23 69.03 -30.79
C PRO A 595 -24.85 68.66 -29.43
N THR A 596 -26.17 68.82 -29.40
CA THR A 596 -27.15 68.68 -28.33
C THR A 596 -27.32 67.26 -27.78
N ARG A 597 -27.71 67.23 -26.49
CA ARG A 597 -27.95 66.10 -25.59
C ARG A 597 -29.34 65.45 -25.85
N ASP A 598 -29.39 64.12 -25.91
CA ASP A 598 -30.63 63.34 -25.81
C ASP A 598 -31.13 63.32 -24.33
N PRO A 599 -32.38 63.68 -24.03
CA PRO A 599 -32.90 63.79 -22.66
C PRO A 599 -33.34 62.48 -21.97
N ASN A 600 -33.22 61.29 -22.55
CA ASN A 600 -33.87 60.08 -22.00
C ASN A 600 -32.96 58.91 -21.58
N ALA A 601 -31.89 59.17 -20.80
CA ALA A 601 -31.12 58.10 -20.17
C ALA A 601 -31.33 58.08 -18.63
N PRO A 602 -31.98 57.04 -18.06
CA PRO A 602 -32.16 56.90 -16.61
C PRO A 602 -30.86 56.57 -15.89
N THR A 603 -30.72 57.16 -14.70
CA THR A 603 -29.67 56.94 -13.70
C THR A 603 -29.95 55.69 -12.86
N ASP A 604 -28.99 54.76 -12.78
CA ASP A 604 -29.02 53.66 -11.81
C ASP A 604 -27.99 53.86 -10.68
N VAL A 605 -28.52 53.77 -9.46
CA VAL A 605 -27.83 53.83 -8.15
C VAL A 605 -27.40 52.40 -7.76
N PRO A 606 -26.31 52.19 -6.98
CA PRO A 606 -25.84 50.85 -6.62
C PRO A 606 -26.81 50.13 -5.66
N ARG A 607 -27.16 48.87 -5.97
CA ARG A 607 -27.94 47.96 -5.10
C ARG A 607 -27.04 46.81 -4.59
N PRO A 608 -27.24 46.29 -3.34
CA PRO A 608 -26.29 45.41 -2.66
C PRO A 608 -26.13 44.02 -3.27
N THR A 609 -24.93 43.49 -3.11
CA THR A 609 -24.46 42.14 -3.45
C THR A 609 -25.33 41.05 -2.84
N ALA A 610 -25.90 40.19 -3.67
CA ALA A 610 -26.55 38.94 -3.27
C ALA A 610 -25.55 37.77 -3.35
N THR A 611 -25.58 36.92 -2.33
CA THR A 611 -24.78 35.70 -2.16
C THR A 611 -25.06 34.68 -3.28
N PRO A 612 -24.07 33.93 -3.81
CA PRO A 612 -24.30 32.98 -4.89
C PRO A 612 -25.12 31.77 -4.43
N LYS A 613 -26.18 31.45 -5.18
CA LYS A 613 -26.93 30.18 -5.10
C LYS A 613 -26.17 29.09 -5.91
N PRO A 614 -26.17 27.81 -5.48
CA PRO A 614 -25.48 26.73 -6.19
C PRO A 614 -26.00 26.56 -7.62
N THR A 615 -25.10 26.57 -8.60
CA THR A 615 -25.38 26.36 -10.02
C THR A 615 -25.73 24.89 -10.27
N ALA A 616 -26.85 24.64 -10.96
CA ALA A 616 -27.26 23.31 -11.40
C ALA A 616 -26.28 22.73 -12.43
N VAL A 617 -26.03 21.42 -12.33
CA VAL A 617 -25.16 20.62 -13.22
C VAL A 617 -25.72 20.62 -14.65
N PRO A 618 -24.91 20.90 -15.70
CA PRO A 618 -25.35 20.78 -17.09
C PRO A 618 -25.58 19.31 -17.49
N ALA A 619 -26.67 19.03 -18.20
CA ALA A 619 -26.95 17.71 -18.78
C ALA A 619 -25.94 17.35 -19.88
N ALA A 620 -25.51 16.08 -19.93
CA ALA A 620 -24.55 15.56 -20.90
C ALA A 620 -25.08 15.63 -22.35
N PRO A 621 -24.26 16.02 -23.36
CA PRO A 621 -24.65 15.95 -24.75
C PRO A 621 -24.70 14.49 -25.24
N THR A 622 -25.76 14.12 -25.95
CA THR A 622 -25.90 12.83 -26.63
C THR A 622 -25.26 12.86 -28.02
N GLY A 623 -24.22 12.05 -28.28
CA GLY A 623 -23.74 11.82 -29.66
C GLY A 623 -22.41 11.07 -29.78
N GLY A 624 -22.36 10.10 -30.71
CA GLY A 624 -21.16 9.34 -31.10
C GLY A 624 -21.33 7.81 -31.08
N GLY A 625 -22.46 7.28 -31.55
CA GLY A 625 -22.76 5.85 -31.48
C GLY A 625 -22.00 5.01 -32.50
N MET A 626 -21.19 4.07 -32.02
CA MET A 626 -20.70 2.95 -32.83
C MET A 626 -21.96 2.17 -33.34
N THR A 627 -22.19 1.99 -34.65
CA THR A 627 -23.30 1.14 -35.21
C THR A 627 -22.83 -0.29 -35.60
N GLY A 628 -23.48 -1.35 -35.09
CA GLY A 628 -23.08 -2.77 -35.33
C GLY A 628 -22.30 -3.47 -34.19
N PHE A 629 -21.56 -4.57 -34.49
CA PHE A 629 -20.63 -5.27 -33.58
C PHE A 629 -19.23 -5.18 -34.18
N GLY A 630 -18.21 -4.81 -33.38
CA GLY A 630 -16.83 -4.64 -33.86
C GLY A 630 -15.89 -5.73 -33.35
N ILE A 631 -14.91 -6.11 -34.18
CA ILE A 631 -13.81 -7.00 -33.80
C ILE A 631 -12.47 -6.39 -34.22
N GLY A 632 -11.46 -6.55 -33.37
CA GLY A 632 -10.09 -6.16 -33.60
C GLY A 632 -9.09 -6.98 -32.80
N ALA A 633 -7.84 -6.54 -32.79
CA ALA A 633 -6.80 -7.10 -31.94
C ALA A 633 -5.88 -6.01 -31.38
N HIS A 634 -5.24 -6.29 -30.24
CA HIS A 634 -4.19 -5.44 -29.71
C HIS A 634 -2.91 -5.68 -30.52
N VAL A 635 -2.37 -4.60 -31.08
CA VAL A 635 -1.13 -4.62 -31.88
C VAL A 635 -0.03 -3.87 -31.15
N LYS A 636 1.21 -4.35 -31.31
CA LYS A 636 2.37 -3.70 -30.68
C LYS A 636 2.62 -2.35 -31.34
N THR A 637 3.04 -1.35 -30.56
CA THR A 637 3.28 0.03 -31.01
C THR A 637 4.59 0.24 -31.76
N ASP A 638 5.33 -0.83 -32.11
CA ASP A 638 6.47 -0.72 -33.01
C ASP A 638 5.97 -0.55 -34.46
N ASN A 639 6.60 0.33 -35.23
CA ASN A 639 6.12 0.83 -36.54
C ASN A 639 6.01 -0.23 -37.67
N ASN A 640 5.94 -1.52 -37.35
CA ASN A 640 5.92 -2.65 -38.27
C ASN A 640 4.55 -3.36 -38.34
N LEU A 641 3.46 -2.59 -38.39
CA LEU A 641 2.10 -3.14 -38.52
C LEU A 641 1.76 -3.64 -39.94
N GLY A 642 2.55 -3.25 -40.95
CA GLY A 642 2.20 -3.39 -42.36
C GLY A 642 1.90 -4.83 -42.82
N GLY A 643 2.53 -5.84 -42.21
CA GLY A 643 2.25 -7.25 -42.51
C GLY A 643 1.00 -7.82 -41.84
N TYR A 644 0.62 -7.28 -40.68
CA TYR A 644 -0.47 -7.83 -39.86
C TYR A 644 -1.83 -7.21 -40.18
N LEU A 645 -1.89 -5.92 -40.57
CA LEU A 645 -3.15 -5.25 -40.87
C LEU A 645 -3.94 -5.91 -42.02
N PRO A 646 -3.32 -6.31 -43.15
CA PRO A 646 -4.04 -7.07 -44.19
C PRO A 646 -4.52 -8.44 -43.70
N GLN A 647 -3.76 -9.11 -42.84
CA GLN A 647 -4.13 -10.41 -42.29
C GLN A 647 -5.32 -10.28 -41.33
N MET A 648 -5.30 -9.28 -40.44
CA MET A 648 -6.42 -8.90 -39.58
C MET A 648 -7.67 -8.58 -40.42
N ALA A 649 -7.54 -7.76 -41.46
CA ALA A 649 -8.63 -7.44 -42.36
C ALA A 649 -9.20 -8.70 -43.05
N SER A 650 -8.36 -9.66 -43.45
CA SER A 650 -8.77 -10.91 -44.10
C SER A 650 -9.61 -11.85 -43.21
N ILE A 651 -9.57 -11.66 -41.90
CA ILE A 651 -10.35 -12.43 -40.92
C ILE A 651 -11.50 -11.62 -40.31
N GLY A 652 -11.77 -10.42 -40.85
CA GLY A 652 -12.89 -9.59 -40.44
C GLY A 652 -12.60 -8.62 -39.31
N MET A 653 -11.35 -8.48 -38.87
CA MET A 653 -10.95 -7.46 -37.90
C MET A 653 -10.88 -6.09 -38.57
N THR A 654 -11.61 -5.14 -38.01
CA THR A 654 -11.68 -3.74 -38.48
C THR A 654 -11.17 -2.75 -37.43
N TRP A 655 -10.63 -3.24 -36.33
CA TRP A 655 -10.11 -2.44 -35.22
C TRP A 655 -8.71 -2.89 -34.83
N ALA A 656 -7.88 -1.94 -34.41
CA ALA A 656 -6.59 -2.19 -33.77
C ALA A 656 -6.52 -1.39 -32.46
N LYS A 657 -6.26 -2.08 -31.34
CA LYS A 657 -5.92 -1.44 -30.06
C LYS A 657 -4.42 -1.22 -29.99
N VAL A 658 -4.02 -0.04 -29.54
CA VAL A 658 -2.64 0.25 -29.12
C VAL A 658 -2.62 0.82 -27.71
N GLN A 659 -1.63 0.42 -26.92
CA GLN A 659 -1.40 0.98 -25.59
C GLN A 659 -0.47 2.19 -25.67
N ILE A 660 -0.90 3.35 -25.15
CA ILE A 660 -0.09 4.57 -25.10
C ILE A 660 0.07 5.01 -23.65
N VAL A 661 1.32 5.05 -23.18
CA VAL A 661 1.71 5.58 -21.87
C VAL A 661 2.20 7.02 -22.07
N MET A 662 1.48 7.99 -21.52
CA MET A 662 1.64 9.42 -21.78
C MET A 662 1.72 10.27 -20.49
N PRO A 663 2.74 10.06 -19.64
CA PRO A 663 2.88 10.80 -18.39
C PRO A 663 3.14 12.30 -18.60
N GLY A 664 3.65 12.70 -19.77
CA GLY A 664 3.91 14.09 -20.17
C GLY A 664 2.91 14.67 -21.18
N GLY A 665 1.77 14.00 -21.43
CA GLY A 665 0.78 14.42 -22.42
C GLY A 665 0.80 13.60 -23.71
N ALA A 666 -0.22 13.80 -24.55
CA ALA A 666 -0.48 12.96 -25.72
C ALA A 666 0.60 13.10 -26.81
N PRO A 667 1.14 11.97 -27.32
CA PRO A 667 2.08 12.00 -28.43
C PRO A 667 1.39 12.34 -29.76
N ASP A 668 2.18 12.68 -30.77
CA ASP A 668 1.74 12.68 -32.17
C ASP A 668 1.65 11.24 -32.67
N ILE A 669 0.45 10.85 -33.11
CA ILE A 669 0.13 9.52 -33.64
C ILE A 669 -0.28 9.58 -35.11
N GLY A 670 -0.08 10.72 -35.79
CA GLY A 670 -0.52 10.92 -37.17
C GLY A 670 0.00 9.86 -38.14
N GLY A 671 1.26 9.44 -38.01
CA GLY A 671 1.85 8.39 -38.84
C GLY A 671 1.17 7.02 -38.67
N LEU A 672 1.00 6.59 -37.43
CA LEU A 672 0.31 5.34 -37.09
C LEU A 672 -1.16 5.38 -37.55
N LYS A 673 -1.82 6.52 -37.32
CA LYS A 673 -3.21 6.73 -37.75
C LYS A 673 -3.36 6.64 -39.27
N ALA A 674 -2.43 7.23 -40.03
CA ALA A 674 -2.42 7.15 -41.48
C ALA A 674 -2.25 5.70 -41.97
N GLN A 675 -1.38 4.91 -41.32
CA GLN A 675 -1.17 3.50 -41.65
C GLN A 675 -2.44 2.64 -41.43
N LEU A 676 -3.13 2.85 -40.30
CA LEU A 676 -4.39 2.17 -40.01
C LEU A 676 -5.51 2.58 -40.98
N ASN A 677 -5.63 3.87 -41.28
CA ASN A 677 -6.58 4.40 -42.26
C ASN A 677 -6.37 3.82 -43.66
N ALA A 678 -5.12 3.75 -44.12
CA ALA A 678 -4.78 3.16 -45.42
C ALA A 678 -5.20 1.67 -45.53
N SER A 679 -5.30 0.99 -44.39
CA SER A 679 -5.73 -0.42 -44.30
C SER A 679 -7.23 -0.57 -43.99
N GLY A 680 -7.98 0.53 -43.88
CA GLY A 680 -9.40 0.51 -43.49
C GLY A 680 -9.66 0.05 -42.05
N VAL A 681 -8.64 0.13 -41.18
CA VAL A 681 -8.69 -0.31 -39.78
C VAL A 681 -8.87 0.92 -38.87
N LYS A 682 -9.79 0.82 -37.91
CA LYS A 682 -10.07 1.86 -36.91
C LYS A 682 -9.13 1.74 -35.72
N MET A 683 -8.81 2.87 -35.10
CA MET A 683 -7.88 2.94 -33.98
C MET A 683 -8.63 3.02 -32.65
N LEU A 684 -8.28 2.12 -31.72
CA LEU A 684 -8.56 2.24 -30.30
C LEU A 684 -7.26 2.54 -29.56
N VAL A 685 -7.23 3.62 -28.78
CA VAL A 685 -6.13 3.91 -27.87
C VAL A 685 -6.49 3.51 -26.45
N GLY A 686 -5.74 2.55 -25.89
CA GLY A 686 -5.65 2.33 -24.46
C GLY A 686 -4.78 3.42 -23.84
N ALA A 687 -5.38 4.38 -23.15
CA ALA A 687 -4.68 5.57 -22.66
C ALA A 687 -4.26 5.41 -21.20
N ILE A 688 -2.95 5.47 -20.93
CA ILE A 688 -2.38 5.47 -19.57
C ILE A 688 -1.66 6.80 -19.38
N GLY A 689 -2.05 7.58 -18.39
CA GLY A 689 -1.38 8.82 -18.00
C GLY A 689 -0.25 8.61 -16.98
N ASN A 690 0.00 9.62 -16.15
CA ASN A 690 0.95 9.54 -15.05
C ASN A 690 0.31 8.80 -13.87
N ARG A 691 0.74 7.55 -13.65
CA ARG A 691 0.27 6.66 -12.57
C ARG A 691 0.39 7.28 -11.18
N ALA A 692 1.49 7.99 -10.92
CA ALA A 692 1.74 8.64 -9.63
C ALA A 692 0.77 9.80 -9.35
N ARG A 693 0.23 10.41 -10.40
CA ARG A 693 -0.71 11.53 -10.32
C ARG A 693 -2.16 11.11 -10.60
N ALA A 694 -2.44 9.83 -10.81
CA ALA A 694 -3.77 9.35 -11.17
C ALA A 694 -4.84 9.68 -10.10
N SER A 695 -4.42 9.84 -8.84
CA SER A 695 -5.29 10.27 -7.73
C SER A 695 -5.44 11.79 -7.61
N ASP A 696 -4.59 12.59 -8.26
CA ASP A 696 -4.61 14.05 -8.22
C ASP A 696 -5.73 14.60 -9.13
N THR A 697 -6.74 15.23 -8.51
CA THR A 697 -7.87 15.83 -9.23
C THR A 697 -7.48 16.98 -10.17
N ASN A 698 -6.36 17.66 -9.93
CA ASN A 698 -5.85 18.68 -10.85
C ASN A 698 -5.25 18.03 -12.09
N TYR A 699 -4.52 16.91 -11.90
CA TYR A 699 -3.99 16.13 -13.01
C TYR A 699 -5.09 15.55 -13.92
N HIS A 700 -6.29 15.26 -13.40
CA HIS A 700 -7.40 14.76 -14.22
C HIS A 700 -7.72 15.69 -15.40
N LYS A 701 -7.61 17.01 -15.20
CA LYS A 701 -7.82 18.00 -16.28
C LYS A 701 -6.67 18.01 -17.28
N GLU A 702 -5.44 17.88 -16.83
CA GLU A 702 -4.26 17.76 -17.69
C GLU A 702 -4.36 16.50 -18.56
N PHE A 703 -4.72 15.37 -17.95
CA PHE A 703 -4.95 14.12 -18.65
C PHE A 703 -6.12 14.23 -19.63
N ALA A 704 -7.25 14.83 -19.23
CA ALA A 704 -8.37 15.09 -20.11
C ALA A 704 -7.97 15.95 -21.33
N ALA A 705 -7.11 16.96 -21.15
CA ALA A 705 -6.58 17.76 -22.25
C ALA A 705 -5.70 16.93 -23.21
N ALA A 706 -4.91 16.00 -22.69
CA ALA A 706 -4.15 15.04 -23.51
C ALA A 706 -5.09 14.13 -24.31
N LEU A 707 -6.13 13.58 -23.69
CA LEU A 707 -7.13 12.74 -24.38
C LEU A 707 -7.90 13.52 -25.45
N ALA A 708 -8.23 14.79 -25.19
CA ALA A 708 -8.79 15.69 -26.19
C ALA A 708 -7.84 15.93 -27.37
N SER A 709 -6.52 15.93 -27.14
CA SER A 709 -5.52 15.99 -28.22
C SER A 709 -5.57 14.74 -29.11
N LEU A 710 -5.64 13.55 -28.53
CA LEU A 710 -5.81 12.30 -29.30
C LEU A 710 -7.12 12.31 -30.10
N ALA A 711 -8.21 12.81 -29.51
CA ALA A 711 -9.50 12.94 -30.18
C ALA A 711 -9.43 13.89 -31.40
N ARG A 712 -8.70 15.02 -31.29
CA ARG A 712 -8.43 15.94 -32.42
C ARG A 712 -7.57 15.31 -33.52
N GLN A 713 -6.68 14.39 -33.16
CA GLN A 713 -5.90 13.61 -34.13
C GLN A 713 -6.74 12.53 -34.85
N GLY A 714 -8.04 12.43 -34.55
CA GLY A 714 -8.99 11.61 -35.28
C GLY A 714 -9.10 10.16 -34.79
N VAL A 715 -8.68 9.87 -33.56
CA VAL A 715 -8.84 8.54 -32.95
C VAL A 715 -10.32 8.16 -32.84
N GLU A 716 -10.67 6.95 -33.31
CA GLU A 716 -12.05 6.46 -33.29
C GLU A 716 -12.55 6.08 -31.89
N ALA A 717 -11.69 5.51 -31.05
CA ALA A 717 -12.04 5.13 -29.69
C ALA A 717 -10.90 5.34 -28.70
N ILE A 718 -11.21 5.76 -27.49
CA ILE A 718 -10.26 5.97 -26.40
C ILE A 718 -10.77 5.23 -25.16
N GLU A 719 -9.97 4.28 -24.66
CA GLU A 719 -10.17 3.65 -23.35
C GLU A 719 -9.50 4.50 -22.28
N VAL A 720 -10.33 5.04 -21.37
CA VAL A 720 -9.89 5.95 -20.32
C VAL A 720 -9.50 5.12 -19.12
N TRP A 721 -8.22 4.79 -19.17
CA TRP A 721 -7.38 4.00 -18.30
C TRP A 721 -7.50 2.48 -18.40
N ASN A 722 -6.35 1.84 -18.61
CA ASN A 722 -6.19 0.39 -18.61
C ASN A 722 -6.09 -0.16 -17.19
N GLU A 723 -6.99 -1.07 -16.80
CA GLU A 723 -6.99 -1.71 -15.47
C GLU A 723 -6.97 -0.72 -14.29
N PRO A 724 -7.91 0.24 -14.24
CA PRO A 724 -7.92 1.27 -13.21
C PRO A 724 -8.22 0.75 -11.81
N ASN A 725 -8.54 -0.54 -11.68
CA ASN A 725 -8.76 -1.22 -10.42
C ASN A 725 -7.48 -1.79 -9.80
N LEU A 726 -6.33 -1.62 -10.43
CA LEU A 726 -5.04 -2.09 -9.92
C LEU A 726 -4.15 -0.90 -9.53
N ASP A 727 -3.49 -1.01 -8.38
CA ASP A 727 -2.58 0.01 -7.86
C ASP A 727 -1.43 0.33 -8.84
N ARG A 728 -0.80 -0.70 -9.42
CA ARG A 728 0.30 -0.57 -10.39
C ARG A 728 -0.11 0.20 -11.64
N GLU A 729 -1.41 0.20 -11.96
CA GLU A 729 -1.93 0.85 -13.16
C GLU A 729 -2.58 2.18 -12.84
N TYR A 730 -3.28 2.31 -11.71
CA TYR A 730 -4.07 3.48 -11.34
C TYR A 730 -3.96 3.72 -9.83
N GLY A 731 -2.84 4.30 -9.40
CA GLY A 731 -2.63 4.63 -8.01
C GLY A 731 -1.21 5.08 -7.72
N GLY A 732 -1.05 6.35 -7.34
CA GLY A 732 0.17 6.80 -6.66
C GLY A 732 0.28 6.29 -5.21
N SER A 733 -0.80 5.71 -4.65
CA SER A 733 -0.86 5.07 -3.30
C SER A 733 -2.19 4.35 -2.94
N TYR A 734 -3.27 4.43 -3.75
CA TYR A 734 -4.57 3.76 -3.49
C TYR A 734 -5.49 3.78 -4.72
N VAL A 735 -6.20 2.68 -4.99
CA VAL A 735 -7.25 2.60 -6.01
C VAL A 735 -8.55 3.18 -5.48
N ASN A 736 -8.96 4.34 -5.99
CA ASN A 736 -10.19 5.02 -5.61
C ASN A 736 -11.21 5.05 -6.77
N PRO A 737 -12.26 4.20 -6.76
CA PRO A 737 -13.28 4.15 -7.81
C PRO A 737 -14.04 5.47 -8.01
N GLU A 738 -14.36 6.21 -6.94
CA GLU A 738 -15.08 7.47 -7.03
C GLU A 738 -14.22 8.55 -7.70
N ASN A 739 -12.91 8.56 -7.40
CA ASN A 739 -11.97 9.46 -8.02
C ASN A 739 -11.73 9.11 -9.49
N TYR A 740 -11.71 7.82 -9.82
CA TYR A 740 -11.70 7.36 -11.21
C TYR A 740 -12.95 7.84 -11.97
N ALA A 741 -14.13 7.79 -11.35
CA ALA A 741 -15.35 8.32 -11.96
C ALA A 741 -15.26 9.85 -12.24
N ASN A 742 -14.57 10.62 -11.39
CA ASN A 742 -14.26 12.04 -11.66
C ASN A 742 -13.34 12.20 -12.89
N MET A 743 -12.26 11.43 -12.96
CA MET A 743 -11.35 11.46 -14.11
C MET A 743 -12.08 11.10 -15.41
N LEU A 744 -12.91 10.06 -15.37
CA LEU A 744 -13.72 9.62 -16.50
C LEU A 744 -14.69 10.72 -16.96
N ARG A 745 -15.29 11.47 -16.02
CA ARG A 745 -16.12 12.64 -16.32
C ARG A 745 -15.34 13.72 -17.08
N GLU A 746 -14.21 14.17 -16.52
CA GLU A 746 -13.39 15.21 -17.14
C GLU A 746 -12.91 14.79 -18.54
N ALA A 747 -12.46 13.54 -18.66
CA ALA A 747 -12.05 12.94 -19.92
C ALA A 747 -13.19 12.91 -20.95
N TYR A 748 -14.38 12.44 -20.58
CA TYR A 748 -15.53 12.36 -21.47
C TYR A 748 -15.90 13.73 -22.03
N ILE A 749 -16.01 14.74 -21.15
CA ILE A 749 -16.36 16.11 -21.56
C ILE A 749 -15.31 16.67 -22.53
N ALA A 750 -14.03 16.52 -22.20
CA ALA A 750 -12.95 17.04 -23.03
C ALA A 750 -12.84 16.32 -24.39
N ILE A 751 -12.97 14.99 -24.40
CA ILE A 751 -12.96 14.19 -25.63
C ILE A 751 -14.14 14.57 -26.52
N LYS A 752 -15.37 14.61 -25.98
CA LYS A 752 -16.57 14.93 -26.78
C LYS A 752 -16.56 16.36 -27.29
N ALA A 753 -16.01 17.31 -26.54
CA ALA A 753 -15.82 18.69 -26.99
C ALA A 753 -14.80 18.78 -28.14
N ALA A 754 -13.73 17.99 -28.09
CA ALA A 754 -12.72 17.93 -29.14
C ALA A 754 -13.19 17.21 -30.41
N ASN A 755 -13.89 16.09 -30.25
CA ASN A 755 -14.47 15.32 -31.33
C ASN A 755 -15.67 14.49 -30.81
N PRO A 756 -16.92 14.88 -31.12
CA PRO A 756 -18.09 14.19 -30.61
C PRO A 756 -18.22 12.75 -31.14
N ASN A 757 -17.54 12.41 -32.23
CA ASN A 757 -17.57 11.08 -32.83
C ASN A 757 -16.58 10.09 -32.18
N THR A 758 -15.65 10.56 -31.35
CA THR A 758 -14.73 9.66 -30.63
C THR A 758 -15.50 8.90 -29.56
N ILE A 759 -15.35 7.58 -29.55
CA ILE A 759 -15.98 6.68 -28.60
C ILE A 759 -15.17 6.68 -27.31
N VAL A 760 -15.83 6.95 -26.19
CA VAL A 760 -15.20 6.92 -24.87
C VAL A 760 -15.52 5.58 -24.21
N ILE A 761 -14.50 4.76 -24.02
CA ILE A 761 -14.60 3.47 -23.33
C ILE A 761 -14.18 3.71 -21.87
N GLY A 762 -15.07 3.40 -20.93
CA GLY A 762 -14.70 3.35 -19.51
C GLY A 762 -13.61 2.29 -19.31
N GLY A 763 -12.66 2.54 -18.43
CA GLY A 763 -11.48 1.71 -18.25
C GLY A 763 -11.82 0.27 -17.92
N ALA A 764 -11.18 -0.68 -18.60
CA ALA A 764 -11.41 -2.09 -18.36
C ALA A 764 -10.75 -2.53 -17.06
N ALA A 765 -11.56 -2.92 -16.08
CA ALA A 765 -11.05 -3.48 -14.85
C ALA A 765 -10.43 -4.86 -15.10
N ALA A 766 -9.28 -5.12 -14.46
CA ALA A 766 -8.61 -6.41 -14.49
C ALA A 766 -9.41 -7.47 -13.73
N PRO A 767 -9.61 -8.67 -14.33
CA PRO A 767 -10.42 -9.74 -13.77
C PRO A 767 -9.62 -10.58 -12.77
N THR A 768 -9.23 -10.01 -11.63
CA THR A 768 -8.24 -10.66 -10.76
C THR A 768 -8.84 -11.72 -9.84
N GLY A 769 -10.01 -11.48 -9.24
CA GLY A 769 -10.57 -12.33 -8.16
C GLY A 769 -9.62 -12.50 -6.96
N TYR A 770 -8.48 -11.80 -6.99
CA TYR A 770 -7.37 -11.84 -6.06
C TYR A 770 -7.73 -11.08 -4.79
N PHE A 771 -8.60 -10.07 -4.91
CA PHE A 771 -9.03 -9.22 -3.80
C PHE A 771 -10.27 -9.78 -3.06
N GLY A 772 -10.64 -11.04 -3.32
CA GLY A 772 -11.64 -11.79 -2.54
C GLY A 772 -13.05 -11.20 -2.58
N GLY A 773 -13.44 -10.60 -3.70
CA GLY A 773 -14.71 -9.91 -3.94
C GLY A 773 -14.77 -8.47 -3.41
N ASN A 774 -13.64 -7.86 -3.02
CA ASN A 774 -13.61 -6.56 -2.33
C ASN A 774 -12.62 -5.56 -2.95
N CYS A 775 -12.69 -4.29 -2.51
CA CYS A 775 -11.62 -3.32 -2.68
C CYS A 775 -10.68 -3.34 -1.47
N THR A 776 -9.37 -3.38 -1.71
CA THR A 776 -8.31 -3.29 -0.71
C THR A 776 -7.46 -2.02 -0.93
N ASN A 777 -6.38 -1.87 -0.17
CA ASN A 777 -5.44 -0.76 -0.32
C ASN A 777 -4.52 -0.89 -1.56
N ILE A 778 -4.32 -2.11 -2.08
CA ILE A 778 -3.43 -2.44 -3.21
C ILE A 778 -4.20 -2.77 -4.50
N GLY A 779 -5.50 -2.53 -4.53
CA GLY A 779 -6.34 -2.79 -5.71
C GLY A 779 -7.78 -3.07 -5.35
N CYS A 780 -8.60 -3.34 -6.35
CA CYS A 780 -9.99 -3.71 -6.15
C CYS A 780 -10.42 -4.76 -7.16
N ASP A 781 -11.22 -5.74 -6.72
CA ASP A 781 -11.85 -6.66 -7.66
C ASP A 781 -12.79 -5.89 -8.59
N ASP A 782 -12.95 -6.39 -9.81
CA ASP A 782 -13.62 -5.72 -10.91
C ASP A 782 -15.09 -5.40 -10.60
N LEU A 783 -15.85 -6.32 -9.99
CA LEU A 783 -17.25 -6.07 -9.61
C LEU A 783 -17.43 -4.91 -8.61
N PRO A 784 -16.82 -4.94 -7.40
CA PRO A 784 -16.98 -3.84 -6.44
C PRO A 784 -16.39 -2.52 -6.98
N PHE A 785 -15.34 -2.57 -7.80
CA PHE A 785 -14.81 -1.37 -8.48
C PHE A 785 -15.88 -0.75 -9.39
N LEU A 786 -16.42 -1.53 -10.32
CA LEU A 786 -17.39 -1.06 -11.31
C LEU A 786 -18.70 -0.58 -10.67
N GLN A 787 -19.17 -1.27 -9.61
CA GLN A 787 -20.35 -0.84 -8.85
C GLN A 787 -20.15 0.54 -8.21
N ARG A 788 -18.97 0.81 -7.66
CA ARG A 788 -18.65 2.11 -7.04
C ARG A 788 -18.48 3.21 -8.08
N VAL A 789 -17.86 2.91 -9.22
CA VAL A 789 -17.81 3.85 -10.38
C VAL A 789 -19.22 4.21 -10.85
N ALA A 790 -20.09 3.20 -10.98
CA ALA A 790 -21.48 3.41 -11.37
C ALA A 790 -22.26 4.24 -10.33
N ALA A 791 -22.09 3.95 -9.04
CA ALA A 791 -22.70 4.70 -7.94
C ALA A 791 -22.25 6.17 -7.89
N ALA A 792 -20.99 6.44 -8.24
CA ALA A 792 -20.43 7.79 -8.39
C ALA A 792 -20.88 8.52 -9.68
N GLY A 793 -21.73 7.89 -10.51
CA GLY A 793 -22.26 8.46 -11.74
C GLY A 793 -21.39 8.26 -12.98
N GLY A 794 -20.30 7.48 -12.89
CA GLY A 794 -19.35 7.23 -13.98
C GLY A 794 -19.99 6.65 -15.24
N THR A 795 -21.08 5.89 -15.12
CA THR A 795 -21.83 5.33 -16.25
C THR A 795 -22.37 6.36 -17.24
N SER A 796 -22.57 7.60 -16.79
CA SER A 796 -23.03 8.69 -17.66
C SER A 796 -21.92 9.24 -18.57
N TYR A 797 -20.66 8.95 -18.26
CA TYR A 797 -19.47 9.53 -18.89
C TYR A 797 -18.68 8.50 -19.70
N MET A 798 -19.40 7.56 -20.32
CA MET A 798 -18.84 6.60 -21.27
C MET A 798 -19.89 6.15 -22.30
N ASP A 799 -19.41 5.69 -23.44
CA ASP A 799 -20.22 5.13 -24.53
C ASP A 799 -20.31 3.59 -24.42
N CYS A 800 -19.29 2.94 -23.88
CA CYS A 800 -19.30 1.55 -23.44
C CYS A 800 -18.36 1.34 -22.24
N GLN A 801 -18.62 0.31 -21.44
CA GLN A 801 -17.75 -0.09 -20.33
C GLN A 801 -16.70 -1.08 -20.82
N GLY A 802 -15.42 -0.78 -20.61
CA GLY A 802 -14.30 -1.69 -20.87
C GLY A 802 -14.35 -2.92 -19.98
N ALA A 803 -13.90 -4.06 -20.50
CA ALA A 803 -13.67 -5.28 -19.73
C ALA A 803 -12.49 -6.08 -20.29
N HIS A 804 -11.79 -6.78 -19.40
CA HIS A 804 -10.74 -7.73 -19.76
C HIS A 804 -11.23 -9.17 -19.52
N PHE A 805 -10.93 -10.07 -20.45
CA PHE A 805 -11.14 -11.52 -20.32
C PHE A 805 -9.92 -12.25 -20.87
N ASN A 806 -8.87 -12.32 -20.06
CA ASN A 806 -7.56 -12.88 -20.41
C ASN A 806 -7.04 -13.87 -19.34
N GLY A 807 -7.88 -14.27 -18.39
CA GLY A 807 -7.51 -15.12 -17.25
C GLY A 807 -8.36 -16.38 -17.14
N SER A 808 -8.64 -17.10 -18.23
CA SER A 808 -9.52 -18.28 -18.21
C SER A 808 -8.89 -19.54 -18.82
N PRO A 809 -8.95 -20.71 -18.16
CA PRO A 809 -8.65 -22.01 -18.74
C PRO A 809 -9.88 -22.76 -19.25
N HIS A 810 -11.05 -22.12 -19.26
CA HIS A 810 -12.32 -22.78 -19.57
C HIS A 810 -12.89 -22.33 -20.91
N PRO A 811 -13.57 -23.24 -21.64
CA PRO A 811 -14.29 -22.86 -22.86
C PRO A 811 -15.36 -21.80 -22.56
N PRO A 812 -15.69 -20.90 -23.52
CA PRO A 812 -16.67 -19.82 -23.31
C PRO A 812 -18.08 -20.31 -22.98
N SER A 813 -18.40 -21.56 -23.33
CA SER A 813 -19.67 -22.22 -23.00
C SER A 813 -19.80 -22.60 -21.52
N MET A 814 -18.69 -22.70 -20.79
CA MET A 814 -18.68 -23.05 -19.39
C MET A 814 -18.99 -21.83 -18.53
N THR A 815 -19.86 -22.01 -17.54
CA THR A 815 -20.30 -20.94 -16.62
C THR A 815 -19.97 -21.23 -15.16
N THR A 816 -19.70 -22.49 -14.80
CA THR A 816 -19.41 -22.96 -13.44
C THR A 816 -18.68 -24.30 -13.46
N GLY A 817 -18.05 -24.71 -12.35
CA GLY A 817 -17.62 -26.10 -12.10
C GLY A 817 -16.26 -26.50 -12.68
N GLY A 818 -15.57 -25.58 -13.35
CA GLY A 818 -14.19 -25.75 -13.81
C GLY A 818 -13.16 -25.65 -12.68
N ASN A 819 -11.91 -26.06 -12.93
CA ASN A 819 -10.79 -25.87 -12.00
C ASN A 819 -9.67 -25.03 -12.66
N PRO A 820 -9.22 -23.93 -12.05
CA PRO A 820 -9.86 -23.21 -10.94
C PRO A 820 -11.23 -22.67 -11.35
N GLY A 821 -12.20 -22.58 -10.43
CA GLY A 821 -13.58 -22.18 -10.79
C GLY A 821 -14.40 -21.53 -9.70
N GLY A 822 -13.73 -21.01 -8.66
CA GLY A 822 -14.41 -20.34 -7.54
C GLY A 822 -14.86 -18.90 -7.84
N HIS A 823 -14.36 -18.27 -8.91
CA HIS A 823 -14.64 -16.87 -9.24
C HIS A 823 -15.29 -16.74 -10.62
N TYR A 824 -16.25 -15.82 -10.79
CA TYR A 824 -16.99 -15.65 -12.05
C TYR A 824 -16.08 -15.23 -13.21
N SER A 825 -14.97 -14.56 -12.91
CA SER A 825 -14.05 -14.04 -13.93
C SER A 825 -13.28 -15.12 -14.69
N TRP A 826 -13.29 -16.36 -14.18
CA TRP A 826 -12.80 -17.54 -14.89
C TRP A 826 -13.72 -17.96 -16.06
N TYR A 827 -14.91 -17.37 -16.19
CA TYR A 827 -15.92 -17.76 -17.19
C TYR A 827 -16.34 -16.57 -18.04
N PHE A 828 -16.47 -16.78 -19.35
CA PHE A 828 -16.81 -15.71 -20.31
C PHE A 828 -18.13 -15.00 -19.96
N TYR A 829 -19.22 -15.76 -19.76
CA TYR A 829 -20.50 -15.16 -19.35
C TYR A 829 -20.45 -14.59 -17.93
N GLY A 830 -19.65 -15.17 -17.05
CA GLY A 830 -19.43 -14.64 -15.70
C GLY A 830 -18.90 -13.21 -15.77
N THR A 831 -17.81 -12.99 -16.52
CA THR A 831 -17.24 -11.65 -16.73
C THR A 831 -18.21 -10.72 -17.46
N LEU A 832 -18.83 -11.17 -18.57
CA LEU A 832 -19.74 -10.34 -19.37
C LEU A 832 -20.95 -9.86 -18.56
N ASP A 833 -21.66 -10.80 -17.92
CA ASP A 833 -22.90 -10.50 -17.22
C ASP A 833 -22.64 -9.68 -15.97
N THR A 834 -21.53 -9.93 -15.27
CA THR A 834 -21.13 -9.15 -14.10
C THR A 834 -20.78 -7.72 -14.47
N THR A 835 -19.98 -7.52 -15.53
CA THR A 835 -19.63 -6.18 -16.03
C THR A 835 -20.89 -5.42 -16.46
N PHE A 836 -21.74 -6.06 -17.25
CA PHE A 836 -22.96 -5.44 -17.78
C PHE A 836 -23.95 -5.08 -16.65
N ALA A 837 -24.10 -5.96 -15.65
CA ALA A 837 -24.97 -5.72 -14.51
C ALA A 837 -24.42 -4.65 -13.56
N ALA A 838 -23.10 -4.59 -13.34
CA ALA A 838 -22.46 -3.62 -12.43
C ALA A 838 -22.77 -2.16 -12.81
N ILE A 839 -22.94 -1.88 -14.10
CA ILE A 839 -23.30 -0.56 -14.63
C ILE A 839 -24.82 -0.39 -14.87
N GLY A 840 -25.63 -1.29 -14.30
CA GLY A 840 -27.09 -1.27 -14.39
C GLY A 840 -27.65 -1.61 -15.78
N GLY A 841 -26.88 -2.28 -16.64
CA GLY A 841 -27.30 -2.68 -17.99
C GLY A 841 -27.56 -1.51 -18.95
N LYS A 842 -27.05 -0.31 -18.65
CA LYS A 842 -27.37 0.93 -19.38
C LYS A 842 -26.49 1.17 -20.61
N LYS A 843 -25.30 0.58 -20.65
CA LYS A 843 -24.31 0.73 -21.73
C LYS A 843 -23.82 -0.65 -22.15
N PRO A 844 -23.44 -0.84 -23.42
CA PRO A 844 -22.84 -2.10 -23.83
C PRO A 844 -21.43 -2.27 -23.23
N VAL A 845 -20.93 -3.50 -23.26
CA VAL A 845 -19.56 -3.85 -22.88
C VAL A 845 -18.64 -3.80 -24.10
N CYS A 846 -17.43 -3.28 -23.93
CA CYS A 846 -16.35 -3.32 -24.90
C CYS A 846 -15.22 -4.17 -24.30
N PHE A 847 -15.01 -5.38 -24.80
CA PHE A 847 -13.83 -6.14 -24.42
C PHE A 847 -12.61 -5.51 -25.08
N THR A 848 -11.78 -4.81 -24.29
CA THR A 848 -10.55 -4.17 -24.77
C THR A 848 -9.38 -5.15 -24.75
N GLU A 849 -9.52 -6.26 -24.04
CA GLU A 849 -8.66 -7.44 -24.09
C GLU A 849 -9.48 -8.72 -23.90
N LEU A 850 -9.42 -9.63 -24.87
CA LEU A 850 -10.04 -10.95 -24.81
C LEU A 850 -9.07 -11.99 -25.36
N GLY A 851 -8.68 -12.98 -24.57
CA GLY A 851 -7.71 -13.96 -25.00
C GLY A 851 -7.61 -15.19 -24.11
N TYR A 852 -7.00 -16.23 -24.66
CA TYR A 852 -6.67 -17.47 -23.99
C TYR A 852 -5.17 -17.72 -24.15
N VAL A 853 -4.44 -17.99 -23.08
CA VAL A 853 -2.98 -18.14 -23.13
C VAL A 853 -2.59 -19.55 -23.58
N THR A 854 -1.62 -19.69 -24.48
CA THR A 854 -0.99 -20.99 -24.77
C THR A 854 0.47 -20.83 -25.18
N LEU A 855 1.34 -21.65 -24.59
CA LEU A 855 2.77 -21.71 -24.91
C LEU A 855 3.16 -22.98 -25.70
N GLN A 856 2.17 -23.72 -26.23
CA GLN A 856 2.36 -25.04 -26.84
C GLN A 856 3.44 -25.08 -27.95
N ASP A 857 3.54 -24.04 -28.78
CA ASP A 857 4.53 -23.89 -29.87
C ASP A 857 5.67 -22.90 -29.56
N ILE A 858 5.71 -22.35 -28.34
CA ILE A 858 6.76 -21.42 -27.90
C ILE A 858 7.90 -22.18 -27.21
N GLY A 859 7.70 -23.46 -26.87
CA GLY A 859 8.74 -24.35 -26.35
C GLY A 859 9.21 -24.01 -24.94
N ARG A 860 8.34 -23.38 -24.13
CA ARG A 860 8.62 -22.96 -22.75
C ARG A 860 7.45 -23.30 -21.81
N PRO A 861 7.70 -23.60 -20.53
CA PRO A 861 6.64 -23.80 -19.54
C PRO A 861 5.92 -22.48 -19.24
N MET A 862 4.70 -22.57 -18.71
CA MET A 862 3.99 -21.40 -18.18
C MET A 862 4.80 -20.74 -17.06
N PRO A 863 4.89 -19.40 -17.02
CA PRO A 863 5.52 -18.70 -15.91
C PRO A 863 4.71 -18.86 -14.62
N PRO A 864 5.33 -18.67 -13.45
CA PRO A 864 4.63 -18.70 -12.16
C PRO A 864 3.41 -17.77 -12.14
N GLY A 865 2.26 -18.26 -11.66
CA GLY A 865 0.98 -17.55 -11.63
C GLY A 865 0.09 -17.75 -12.88
N PHE A 866 0.62 -18.38 -13.93
CA PHE A 866 -0.11 -18.70 -15.18
C PHE A 866 -0.24 -20.21 -15.42
N GLU A 867 0.05 -21.05 -14.42
CA GLU A 867 0.03 -22.50 -14.54
C GLU A 867 -1.36 -23.04 -14.90
N TRP A 868 -2.43 -22.31 -14.55
CA TRP A 868 -3.80 -22.63 -14.97
C TRP A 868 -3.94 -22.71 -16.50
N GLY A 869 -3.14 -21.95 -17.26
CA GLY A 869 -3.14 -21.95 -18.72
C GLY A 869 -2.37 -23.11 -19.35
N ALA A 870 -1.62 -23.91 -18.57
CA ALA A 870 -0.72 -24.94 -19.11
C ALA A 870 -1.43 -26.04 -19.91
N SER A 871 -2.73 -26.23 -19.67
CA SER A 871 -3.56 -27.22 -20.37
C SER A 871 -4.17 -26.72 -21.68
N ILE A 872 -4.08 -25.42 -21.97
CA ILE A 872 -4.71 -24.81 -23.15
C ILE A 872 -3.83 -25.09 -24.38
N THR A 873 -4.38 -25.83 -25.34
CA THR A 873 -3.72 -26.06 -26.64
C THR A 873 -3.95 -24.89 -27.60
N LEU A 874 -3.15 -24.81 -28.68
CA LEU A 874 -3.38 -23.87 -29.78
C LEU A 874 -4.76 -24.04 -30.41
N GLN A 875 -5.24 -25.28 -30.50
CA GLN A 875 -6.58 -25.56 -31.00
C GLN A 875 -7.64 -25.02 -30.03
N ASN A 876 -7.46 -25.20 -28.71
CA ASN A 876 -8.36 -24.59 -27.73
C ASN A 876 -8.37 -23.07 -27.84
N GLN A 877 -7.21 -22.42 -27.94
CA GLN A 877 -7.13 -20.98 -28.14
C GLN A 877 -7.90 -20.54 -29.40
N ALA A 878 -7.68 -21.21 -30.53
CA ALA A 878 -8.36 -20.90 -31.79
C ALA A 878 -9.89 -21.05 -31.72
N ASP A 879 -10.37 -22.15 -31.17
CA ASP A 879 -11.81 -22.45 -31.07
C ASP A 879 -12.51 -21.55 -30.05
N TRP A 880 -11.86 -21.31 -28.90
CA TRP A 880 -12.46 -20.57 -27.80
C TRP A 880 -12.49 -19.07 -28.05
N ILE A 881 -11.49 -18.50 -28.74
CA ILE A 881 -11.57 -17.09 -29.18
C ILE A 881 -12.75 -16.93 -30.16
N ALA A 882 -12.90 -17.84 -31.12
CA ALA A 882 -14.00 -17.79 -32.09
C ALA A 882 -15.38 -17.97 -31.43
N ASP A 883 -15.52 -18.92 -30.51
CA ASP A 883 -16.77 -19.12 -29.75
C ASP A 883 -17.08 -17.90 -28.86
N ALA A 884 -16.09 -17.32 -28.17
CA ALA A 884 -16.27 -16.10 -27.39
C ALA A 884 -16.74 -14.92 -28.25
N ILE A 885 -16.16 -14.73 -29.45
CA ILE A 885 -16.60 -13.70 -30.41
C ILE A 885 -18.05 -13.94 -30.84
N ASN A 886 -18.41 -15.18 -31.17
CA ASN A 886 -19.77 -15.51 -31.60
C ASN A 886 -20.79 -15.26 -30.47
N ARG A 887 -20.46 -15.64 -29.24
CA ARG A 887 -21.29 -15.40 -28.05
C ARG A 887 -21.39 -13.92 -27.70
N ALA A 888 -20.29 -13.18 -27.78
CA ALA A 888 -20.27 -11.74 -27.60
C ALA A 888 -21.24 -11.07 -28.58
N ARG A 889 -21.16 -11.41 -29.87
CA ARG A 889 -22.06 -10.92 -30.91
C ARG A 889 -23.52 -11.31 -30.65
N ALA A 890 -23.78 -12.57 -30.32
CA ALA A 890 -25.13 -13.08 -30.09
C ALA A 890 -25.80 -12.52 -28.82
N SER A 891 -25.01 -12.09 -27.82
CA SER A 891 -25.53 -11.60 -26.54
C SER A 891 -26.34 -10.30 -26.63
N GLY A 892 -26.08 -9.47 -27.65
CA GLY A 892 -26.59 -8.10 -27.72
C GLY A 892 -26.00 -7.14 -26.67
N LYS A 893 -25.17 -7.64 -25.74
CA LYS A 893 -24.54 -6.85 -24.66
C LYS A 893 -23.18 -6.29 -25.03
N VAL A 894 -22.50 -6.90 -26.00
CA VAL A 894 -21.13 -6.54 -26.39
C VAL A 894 -21.12 -5.68 -27.65
N ARG A 895 -20.33 -4.61 -27.63
CA ARG A 895 -20.16 -3.68 -28.74
C ARG A 895 -18.86 -3.88 -29.51
N LEU A 896 -17.78 -4.22 -28.82
CA LEU A 896 -16.45 -4.37 -29.37
C LEU A 896 -15.75 -5.55 -28.69
N VAL A 897 -15.01 -6.33 -29.47
CA VAL A 897 -14.04 -7.32 -28.97
C VAL A 897 -12.67 -7.03 -29.57
N ILE A 898 -11.69 -6.81 -28.72
CA ILE A 898 -10.27 -6.73 -29.07
C ILE A 898 -9.60 -8.00 -28.56
N VAL A 899 -9.07 -8.79 -29.49
CA VAL A 899 -8.29 -9.98 -29.15
C VAL A 899 -6.95 -9.55 -28.53
N TRP A 900 -6.65 -10.06 -27.34
CA TRP A 900 -5.35 -9.96 -26.67
C TRP A 900 -4.58 -11.24 -27.02
N ASN A 901 -3.58 -11.21 -27.90
CA ASN A 901 -3.13 -10.09 -28.76
C ASN A 901 -2.80 -10.55 -30.19
N ALA A 902 -2.40 -9.64 -31.08
CA ALA A 902 -2.07 -9.96 -32.46
C ALA A 902 -0.65 -10.53 -32.62
N ASN A 903 0.37 -9.72 -32.32
CA ASN A 903 1.74 -9.89 -32.81
C ASN A 903 2.83 -9.70 -31.73
N PHE A 904 2.54 -9.97 -30.46
CA PHE A 904 3.52 -9.78 -29.39
C PHE A 904 4.45 -11.00 -29.37
N HIS A 905 5.46 -11.02 -30.24
CA HIS A 905 6.32 -12.21 -30.43
C HIS A 905 7.48 -12.34 -29.44
N ASN A 906 7.71 -11.34 -28.59
CA ASN A 906 8.85 -11.32 -27.67
C ASN A 906 8.47 -11.96 -26.32
N PHE A 907 9.20 -13.00 -25.93
CA PHE A 907 9.15 -13.57 -24.59
C PHE A 907 10.28 -12.96 -23.74
N ASP A 908 9.94 -12.23 -22.68
CA ASP A 908 10.86 -11.60 -21.74
C ASP A 908 10.99 -12.41 -20.43
N GLY A 909 11.17 -13.72 -20.53
CA GLY A 909 11.48 -14.57 -19.38
C GLY A 909 10.27 -14.94 -18.51
N ASN A 910 9.49 -13.95 -18.07
CA ASN A 910 8.39 -14.11 -17.11
C ASN A 910 7.03 -13.60 -17.61
N ASP A 911 6.95 -12.84 -18.71
CA ASP A 911 5.66 -12.36 -19.23
C ASP A 911 5.00 -13.36 -20.20
N PRO A 912 3.77 -13.82 -19.92
CA PRO A 912 3.03 -14.72 -20.79
C PRO A 912 2.39 -14.05 -22.01
N GLN A 913 2.59 -12.73 -22.23
CA GLN A 913 1.98 -11.96 -23.33
C GLN A 913 2.12 -12.61 -24.70
N VAL A 914 3.25 -13.25 -25.01
CA VAL A 914 3.43 -13.97 -26.28
C VAL A 914 2.51 -15.18 -26.43
N GLY A 915 2.10 -15.79 -25.33
CA GLY A 915 1.18 -16.93 -25.33
C GLY A 915 -0.24 -16.55 -25.77
N PHE A 916 -0.60 -15.29 -25.65
CA PHE A 916 -1.88 -14.73 -26.09
C PHE A 916 -1.90 -14.34 -27.58
N SER A 917 -0.74 -14.29 -28.24
CA SER A 917 -0.61 -13.84 -29.63
C SER A 917 -1.27 -14.81 -30.62
N ILE A 918 -2.23 -14.35 -31.43
CA ILE A 918 -2.87 -15.19 -32.47
C ILE A 918 -2.00 -15.38 -33.71
N PHE A 919 -1.13 -14.41 -34.03
CA PHE A 919 -0.05 -14.61 -34.97
C PHE A 919 1.11 -15.22 -34.20
N ARG A 920 1.48 -16.44 -34.55
CA ARG A 920 2.55 -17.21 -33.88
C ARG A 920 3.92 -16.75 -34.41
N PRO A 921 5.01 -16.97 -33.65
CA PRO A 921 6.37 -16.64 -34.10
C PRO A 921 6.76 -17.29 -35.45
N SER A 922 6.15 -18.42 -35.79
CA SER A 922 6.30 -19.10 -37.10
C SER A 922 5.63 -18.36 -38.26
N GLY A 923 4.89 -17.28 -38.01
CA GLY A 923 4.06 -16.57 -38.99
C GLY A 923 2.69 -17.22 -39.23
N GLN A 924 2.41 -18.38 -38.61
CA GLN A 924 1.11 -19.04 -38.70
C GLN A 924 0.07 -18.36 -37.81
N CYS A 925 -1.21 -18.53 -38.16
CA CYS A 925 -2.33 -18.04 -37.36
C CYS A 925 -3.43 -19.11 -37.25
N PRO A 926 -3.31 -20.06 -36.31
CA PRO A 926 -4.31 -21.11 -36.11
C PRO A 926 -5.72 -20.56 -35.86
N ALA A 927 -5.83 -19.46 -35.10
CA ALA A 927 -7.10 -18.79 -34.82
C ALA A 927 -7.72 -18.06 -36.03
N CYS A 928 -6.94 -17.77 -37.08
CA CYS A 928 -7.44 -16.99 -38.22
C CYS A 928 -8.57 -17.71 -38.97
N ALA A 929 -8.49 -19.03 -39.13
CA ALA A 929 -9.51 -19.80 -39.83
C ALA A 929 -10.84 -19.85 -39.04
N THR A 930 -10.77 -20.08 -37.73
CA THR A 930 -11.94 -20.16 -36.85
C THR A 930 -12.61 -18.80 -36.69
N ILE A 931 -11.82 -17.72 -36.54
CA ILE A 931 -12.33 -16.34 -36.50
C ILE A 931 -12.99 -15.98 -37.83
N ARG A 932 -12.37 -16.29 -38.97
CA ARG A 932 -12.95 -16.02 -40.30
C ARG A 932 -14.31 -16.72 -40.46
N ALA A 933 -14.42 -17.97 -40.03
CA ALA A 933 -15.66 -18.74 -40.09
C ALA A 933 -16.80 -18.08 -39.29
N VAL A 934 -16.56 -17.66 -38.03
CA VAL A 934 -17.61 -17.01 -37.22
C VAL A 934 -17.97 -15.61 -37.73
N MET A 935 -17.05 -14.96 -38.45
CA MET A 935 -17.28 -13.69 -39.13
C MET A 935 -17.97 -13.84 -40.50
N GLY A 936 -18.19 -15.07 -40.98
CA GLY A 936 -18.87 -15.35 -42.24
C GLY A 936 -18.09 -14.87 -43.47
N ARG A 937 -16.77 -15.00 -43.45
CA ARG A 937 -15.86 -14.52 -44.51
C ARG A 937 -15.12 -15.63 -45.25
#